data_AF-A0A928DAP1-F1
#
_entry.id   AF-A0A928DAP1-F1
#
_cell.length_a   1.000
_cell.length_b   1.000
_cell.length_c   1.000
_cell.angle_alpha   90.00
_cell.angle_beta   90.00
_cell.angle_gamma   90.00
#
_symmetry.space_group_name_H-M   'P 1'
#
loop_
_entity.id
_entity.type
_entity.pdbx_description
1 polymer ?
#
loop_
_entity_poly.entity_id
_entity_poly.type
_entity_poly.pdbx_seq_one_letter_code
_entity_poly.pdbx_strand_id
1 'polypeptide(L)'
;MKPILLLGADAFSPFRLDALKSAMGKLVPGMEKADLRARWVYAVEAEDDNGVPPESLERAAALLSVADGKSGCGCASKVACCETSFFVSPRKGTISPWSTKATDIFKNCGVKGVKRVERAIRFTVCSSGASAFPICFEEVKPALPALFDRMTEGVYLDLDDLFDVLPPQPGREFDVLGRGIEAIREANVELGLAISEPEMKYLADSFKAAKRNPTDTELVMFGQVNSEHCRHKIFGAEFIIDGKSQKDSLFGMIKNTHKKNGKGTLVAYKDNSSVVEGFKTDMFQPDGKSHSYGFKKVQLDQLMKVETHNHPTAISPYPGAATGVGGEIRDESATGTGSRSTAGICGFMVSDLRIPGAEQPWEKDYSERPARLATPLQIMTEGPIGGAAFGNEFGRPQLTGFFRTYEHEENGLHRGYLKPIMLAGGHGFIIRDQVTKKPVTTGAYIVQIGGPAMRIGLGGGAASSMMTGTNSEALDFNSVQRGNAEMQRRCQGVINACAAMGKKNPVLSIHDIGAGGLSNGCPELVEATGGRFELREVHNEELSMSPMEIWCCEAQERYVLALRREARGFFEELCARERCPVAFIGEATGDGRLVLTDRQFNDSPIDMDVKVLLGKPPRMVRKVKRVKAKHSELNLAGVKTMDAFFRLLNLPTIADKTFLVTIADRSVTGLVARDQMVGPYQLPAADCAVTMMGYKTLNG
;
A
#
# COMPACT_ATOMS: atom_id res chain seq x y z
N MET A 1 25.95 -16.78 -4.37
CA MET A 1 26.03 -17.73 -5.50
C MET A 1 25.46 -17.05 -6.73
N LYS A 2 26.07 -17.24 -7.91
CA LYS A 2 25.50 -16.66 -9.14
C LYS A 2 24.17 -17.34 -9.48
N PRO A 3 23.13 -16.58 -9.87
CA PRO A 3 21.85 -17.17 -10.23
C PRO A 3 21.91 -17.90 -11.57
N ILE A 4 21.05 -18.91 -11.70
CA ILE A 4 20.79 -19.56 -12.99
C ILE A 4 19.84 -18.67 -13.78
N LEU A 5 20.25 -18.23 -14.97
CA LEU A 5 19.43 -17.37 -15.84
C LEU A 5 18.70 -18.21 -16.90
N LEU A 6 17.37 -18.12 -16.91
CA LEU A 6 16.52 -18.75 -17.90
C LEU A 6 15.90 -17.68 -18.81
N LEU A 7 16.05 -17.83 -20.12
CA LEU A 7 15.56 -16.86 -21.10
C LEU A 7 14.10 -17.18 -21.49
N GLY A 8 13.20 -16.28 -21.17
CA GLY A 8 11.77 -16.39 -21.47
C GLY A 8 11.36 -15.85 -22.85
N ALA A 9 10.04 -15.70 -23.02
CA ALA A 9 9.43 -15.13 -24.22
C ALA A 9 9.68 -13.61 -24.36
N ASP A 10 9.21 -13.03 -25.45
CA ASP A 10 9.23 -11.58 -25.66
C ASP A 10 8.41 -10.86 -24.57
N ALA A 11 8.97 -9.78 -24.02
CA ALA A 11 8.39 -9.03 -22.91
C ALA A 11 7.30 -8.05 -23.34
N PHE A 12 7.34 -7.60 -24.60
CA PHE A 12 6.44 -6.59 -25.14
C PHE A 12 5.91 -6.99 -26.51
N SER A 13 4.64 -6.69 -26.76
CA SER A 13 4.04 -6.75 -28.10
C SER A 13 4.60 -5.65 -29.02
N PRO A 14 4.50 -5.78 -30.36
CA PRO A 14 5.04 -4.81 -31.31
C PRO A 14 4.67 -3.35 -31.04
N PHE A 15 3.40 -3.06 -30.76
CA PHE A 15 2.96 -1.68 -30.50
C PHE A 15 3.60 -1.05 -29.24
N ARG A 16 3.92 -1.88 -28.23
CA ARG A 16 4.61 -1.43 -27.00
C ARG A 16 6.07 -1.12 -27.29
N LEU A 17 6.74 -1.97 -28.08
CA LEU A 17 8.11 -1.70 -28.54
C LEU A 17 8.18 -0.42 -29.37
N ASP A 18 7.20 -0.18 -30.25
CA ASP A 18 7.12 1.08 -31.02
C ASP A 18 6.91 2.30 -30.12
N ALA A 19 6.06 2.19 -29.10
CA ALA A 19 5.87 3.24 -28.11
C ALA A 19 7.17 3.53 -27.31
N LEU A 20 7.88 2.48 -26.88
CA LEU A 20 9.17 2.62 -26.19
C LEU A 20 10.22 3.27 -27.09
N LYS A 21 10.36 2.83 -28.35
CA LYS A 21 11.25 3.47 -29.33
C LYS A 21 10.90 4.95 -29.55
N SER A 22 9.62 5.28 -29.67
CA SER A 22 9.19 6.68 -29.80
C SER A 22 9.54 7.50 -28.55
N ALA A 23 9.36 6.94 -27.36
CA ALA A 23 9.75 7.58 -26.10
C ALA A 23 11.27 7.75 -25.99
N MET A 24 12.06 6.76 -26.40
CA MET A 24 13.52 6.87 -26.50
C MET A 24 13.93 7.99 -27.48
N GLY A 25 13.29 8.09 -28.66
CA GLY A 25 13.56 9.13 -29.65
C GLY A 25 13.27 10.55 -29.16
N LYS A 26 12.30 10.73 -28.25
CA LYS A 26 12.02 12.02 -27.60
C LYS A 26 13.14 12.45 -26.64
N LEU A 27 13.83 11.50 -26.02
CA LEU A 27 14.95 11.76 -25.11
C LEU A 27 16.27 11.87 -25.87
N VAL A 28 16.46 11.03 -26.89
CA VAL A 28 17.67 10.94 -27.70
C VAL A 28 17.27 10.84 -29.17
N PRO A 29 17.33 11.94 -29.93
CA PRO A 29 16.95 11.96 -31.35
C PRO A 29 17.71 10.91 -32.16
N GLY A 30 16.98 10.12 -32.96
CA GLY A 30 17.53 9.04 -33.79
C GLY A 30 17.37 7.65 -33.17
N MET A 31 17.17 7.54 -31.85
CA MET A 31 16.96 6.25 -31.17
C MET A 31 15.63 5.59 -31.55
N GLU A 32 14.65 6.34 -32.04
CA GLU A 32 13.39 5.77 -32.55
C GLU A 32 13.58 4.85 -33.76
N LYS A 33 14.73 4.96 -34.44
CA LYS A 33 15.11 4.14 -35.60
C LYS A 33 15.86 2.86 -35.21
N ALA A 34 16.28 2.73 -33.95
CA ALA A 34 16.96 1.53 -33.47
C ALA A 34 15.99 0.33 -33.41
N ASP A 35 16.53 -0.87 -33.63
CA ASP A 35 15.79 -2.11 -33.35
C ASP A 35 15.85 -2.37 -31.85
N LEU A 36 14.68 -2.39 -31.19
CA LEU A 36 14.54 -2.63 -29.77
C LEU A 36 13.89 -3.99 -29.55
N ARG A 37 14.62 -4.89 -28.90
CA ARG A 37 14.12 -6.20 -28.49
C ARG A 37 14.10 -6.27 -26.97
N ALA A 38 13.11 -6.94 -26.43
CA ALA A 38 12.95 -7.10 -25.00
C ALA A 38 12.44 -8.51 -24.70
N ARG A 39 13.16 -9.25 -23.87
CA ARG A 39 12.80 -10.62 -23.48
C ARG A 39 12.79 -10.78 -21.98
N TRP A 40 11.87 -11.58 -21.48
CA TRP A 40 11.89 -11.99 -20.09
C TRP A 40 13.17 -12.79 -19.79
N VAL A 41 13.74 -12.55 -18.62
CA VAL A 41 14.80 -13.36 -18.05
C VAL A 41 14.41 -13.70 -16.62
N TYR A 42 14.51 -14.97 -16.26
CA TYR A 42 14.22 -15.45 -14.93
C TYR A 42 15.51 -15.84 -14.24
N ALA A 43 15.80 -15.20 -13.12
CA ALA A 43 16.97 -15.49 -12.30
C ALA A 43 16.56 -16.41 -11.15
N VAL A 44 17.18 -17.58 -11.05
CA VAL A 44 16.86 -18.62 -10.07
C VAL A 44 18.01 -18.74 -9.06
N GLU A 45 17.68 -18.52 -7.77
CA GLU A 45 18.58 -18.68 -6.64
C GLU A 45 18.51 -20.12 -6.12
N ALA A 46 19.64 -20.82 -6.10
CA ALA A 46 19.73 -22.15 -5.49
C ALA A 46 19.67 -22.06 -3.95
N GLU A 47 19.16 -23.11 -3.30
CA GLU A 47 19.12 -23.19 -1.83
C GLU A 47 20.52 -23.35 -1.21
N ASP A 48 21.41 -24.07 -1.88
CA ASP A 48 22.76 -24.35 -1.44
C ASP A 48 23.75 -24.47 -2.63
N ASP A 49 25.03 -24.66 -2.31
CA ASP A 49 26.12 -24.76 -3.29
C ASP A 49 26.02 -26.02 -4.19
N ASN A 50 25.08 -26.94 -3.95
CA ASN A 50 24.85 -28.10 -4.81
C ASN A 50 24.01 -27.73 -6.06
N GLY A 51 23.50 -26.50 -6.13
CA GLY A 51 22.71 -26.00 -7.26
C GLY A 51 21.29 -26.56 -7.31
N VAL A 52 20.61 -26.34 -8.44
CA VAL A 52 19.24 -26.84 -8.66
C VAL A 52 19.30 -28.20 -9.36
N PRO A 53 18.63 -29.25 -8.83
CA PRO A 53 18.55 -30.55 -9.50
C PRO A 53 18.03 -30.43 -10.94
N PRO A 54 18.57 -31.19 -11.92
CA PRO A 54 18.15 -31.06 -13.32
C PRO A 54 16.65 -31.20 -13.55
N GLU A 55 15.98 -32.15 -12.89
CA GLU A 55 14.52 -32.34 -12.98
C GLU A 55 13.75 -31.14 -12.41
N SER A 56 14.24 -30.56 -11.30
CA SER A 56 13.66 -29.31 -10.74
C SER A 56 13.83 -28.15 -11.72
N LEU A 57 14.98 -28.06 -12.38
CA LEU A 57 15.27 -26.98 -13.33
C LEU A 57 14.42 -27.10 -14.61
N GLU A 58 14.22 -28.32 -15.12
CA GLU A 58 13.32 -28.60 -16.23
C GLU A 58 11.87 -28.24 -15.87
N ARG A 59 11.43 -28.62 -14.67
CA ARG A 59 10.10 -28.24 -14.16
C ARG A 59 9.96 -26.73 -13.99
N ALA A 60 10.99 -26.06 -13.47
CA ALA A 60 11.02 -24.60 -13.36
C ALA A 60 10.93 -23.93 -14.74
N ALA A 61 11.70 -24.42 -15.72
CA ALA A 61 11.66 -23.93 -17.10
C ALA A 61 10.26 -24.10 -17.72
N ALA A 62 9.63 -25.26 -17.53
CA ALA A 62 8.26 -25.51 -18.00
C ALA A 62 7.24 -24.56 -17.36
N LEU A 63 7.30 -24.37 -16.03
CA LEU A 63 6.43 -23.43 -15.30
C LEU A 63 6.62 -21.98 -15.76
N LEU A 64 7.84 -21.61 -16.12
CA LEU A 64 8.19 -20.29 -16.63
C LEU A 64 7.94 -20.14 -18.15
N SER A 65 7.45 -21.20 -18.81
CA SER A 65 7.27 -21.24 -20.27
C SER A 65 8.56 -20.87 -21.02
N VAL A 66 9.70 -21.28 -20.48
CA VAL A 66 11.00 -21.17 -21.14
C VAL A 66 11.01 -22.20 -22.25
N ALA A 67 10.99 -21.73 -23.51
CA ALA A 67 11.02 -22.63 -24.65
C ALA A 67 12.39 -23.34 -24.73
N ASP A 68 12.38 -24.66 -24.94
CA ASP A 68 13.57 -25.45 -25.21
C ASP A 68 14.32 -24.88 -26.42
N GLY A 69 15.58 -24.50 -26.18
CA GLY A 69 16.63 -24.19 -27.13
C GLY A 69 16.25 -24.00 -28.60
N LYS A 70 16.13 -22.72 -29.02
CA LYS A 70 16.80 -22.13 -30.20
C LYS A 70 16.29 -20.71 -30.40
N SER A 71 16.87 -19.77 -29.65
CA SER A 71 17.10 -18.44 -30.20
C SER A 71 18.60 -18.24 -30.31
N GLY A 72 19.21 -18.94 -31.27
CA GLY A 72 20.39 -18.35 -31.87
C GLY A 72 19.99 -16.95 -32.34
N CYS A 73 20.85 -15.96 -32.07
CA CYS A 73 20.86 -14.67 -32.73
C CYS A 73 20.40 -14.90 -34.18
N GLY A 74 19.22 -14.41 -34.58
CA GLY A 74 18.74 -14.45 -35.96
C GLY A 74 19.54 -13.51 -36.85
N CYS A 75 20.84 -13.47 -36.63
CA CYS A 75 21.85 -12.62 -37.24
C CYS A 75 22.59 -13.48 -38.27
N ALA A 76 21.83 -14.19 -39.11
CA ALA A 76 22.37 -14.91 -40.26
C ALA A 76 22.61 -13.95 -41.44
N SER A 77 23.07 -12.72 -41.16
CA SER A 77 23.48 -11.77 -42.19
C SER A 77 24.79 -11.10 -41.79
N LYS A 78 25.80 -11.23 -42.65
CA LYS A 78 27.12 -10.59 -42.61
C LYS A 78 27.02 -9.06 -42.77
N VAL A 79 26.36 -8.38 -41.84
CA VAL A 79 26.35 -6.92 -41.73
C VAL A 79 26.90 -6.57 -40.37
N ALA A 80 27.80 -5.59 -40.28
CA ALA A 80 28.32 -5.10 -39.01
C ALA A 80 27.14 -4.62 -38.15
N CYS A 81 26.74 -5.44 -37.18
CA CYS A 81 25.70 -5.13 -36.22
C CYS A 81 26.39 -4.62 -34.95
N CYS A 82 26.19 -3.34 -34.63
CA CYS A 82 26.49 -2.86 -33.29
C CYS A 82 25.28 -3.18 -32.42
N GLU A 83 25.48 -3.93 -31.33
CA GLU A 83 24.45 -4.24 -30.35
C GLU A 83 24.93 -3.92 -28.93
N THR A 84 23.99 -3.51 -28.09
CA THR A 84 24.19 -3.45 -26.64
C THR A 84 23.01 -4.09 -25.93
N SER A 85 23.27 -4.77 -24.80
CA SER A 85 22.23 -5.39 -23.99
C SER A 85 22.42 -5.10 -22.52
N PHE A 86 21.32 -4.93 -21.80
CA PHE A 86 21.26 -4.68 -20.38
C PHE A 86 19.98 -5.28 -19.80
N PHE A 87 19.93 -5.39 -18.48
CA PHE A 87 18.80 -5.91 -17.74
C PHE A 87 18.09 -4.77 -17.02
N VAL A 88 16.76 -4.84 -17.02
CA VAL A 88 15.90 -4.09 -16.11
C VAL A 88 15.30 -5.10 -15.15
N SER A 89 15.53 -4.91 -13.86
CA SER A 89 14.98 -5.78 -12.82
C SER A 89 14.50 -4.93 -11.63
N PRO A 90 13.75 -5.52 -10.68
CA PRO A 90 13.58 -4.90 -9.38
C PRO A 90 14.94 -4.49 -8.80
N ARG A 91 14.95 -3.40 -8.04
CA ARG A 91 16.19 -2.91 -7.43
C ARG A 91 16.79 -3.98 -6.52
N LYS A 92 18.10 -4.14 -6.57
CA LYS A 92 18.84 -4.98 -5.61
C LYS A 92 18.45 -4.61 -4.17
N GLY A 93 18.18 -5.63 -3.35
CA GLY A 93 17.62 -5.47 -2.00
C GLY A 93 16.09 -5.51 -1.93
N THR A 94 15.37 -5.45 -3.05
CA THR A 94 13.91 -5.56 -3.09
C THR A 94 13.46 -6.93 -3.59
N ILE A 95 12.22 -7.33 -3.24
CA ILE A 95 11.59 -8.56 -3.72
C ILE A 95 10.28 -8.21 -4.42
N SER A 96 10.15 -8.54 -5.71
CA SER A 96 8.91 -8.23 -6.43
C SER A 96 7.72 -9.07 -5.94
N PRO A 97 6.46 -8.58 -6.03
CA PRO A 97 5.29 -9.43 -5.80
C PRO A 97 5.24 -10.64 -6.74
N TRP A 98 5.83 -10.52 -7.94
CA TRP A 98 5.98 -11.65 -8.86
C TRP A 98 6.90 -12.73 -8.27
N SER A 99 8.03 -12.35 -7.67
CA SER A 99 8.98 -13.27 -7.05
C SER A 99 8.33 -14.07 -5.92
N THR A 100 7.59 -13.41 -5.02
CA THR A 100 6.85 -14.10 -3.94
C THR A 100 5.88 -15.14 -4.52
N LYS A 101 5.03 -14.75 -5.49
CA LYS A 101 4.03 -15.65 -6.08
C LYS A 101 4.67 -16.80 -6.89
N ALA A 102 5.69 -16.52 -7.69
CA ALA A 102 6.38 -17.51 -8.50
C ALA A 102 7.15 -18.52 -7.62
N THR A 103 7.78 -18.04 -6.55
CA THR A 103 8.45 -18.92 -5.57
C THR A 103 7.44 -19.81 -4.84
N ASP A 104 6.27 -19.29 -4.47
CA ASP A 104 5.17 -20.11 -3.92
C ASP A 104 4.67 -21.17 -4.91
N ILE A 105 4.56 -20.85 -6.21
CA ILE A 105 4.22 -21.83 -7.26
C ILE A 105 5.26 -22.93 -7.33
N PHE A 106 6.55 -22.59 -7.31
CA PHE A 106 7.64 -23.56 -7.38
C PHE A 106 7.58 -24.55 -6.20
N LYS A 107 7.41 -24.03 -4.98
CA LYS A 107 7.22 -24.83 -3.77
C LYS A 107 6.01 -25.77 -3.91
N ASN A 108 4.87 -25.25 -4.37
CA ASN A 108 3.63 -26.03 -4.55
C ASN A 108 3.73 -27.09 -5.65
N CYS A 109 4.60 -26.90 -6.65
CA CYS A 109 4.87 -27.87 -7.71
C CYS A 109 6.01 -28.83 -7.38
N GLY A 110 6.55 -28.77 -6.15
CA GLY A 110 7.64 -29.63 -5.70
C GLY A 110 8.96 -29.39 -6.43
N VAL A 111 9.22 -28.15 -6.91
CA VAL A 111 10.53 -27.74 -7.42
C VAL A 111 11.48 -27.59 -6.23
N LYS A 112 12.42 -28.53 -6.10
CA LYS A 112 13.39 -28.59 -4.98
C LYS A 112 14.68 -27.85 -5.31
N GLY A 113 15.40 -27.39 -4.30
CA GLY A 113 16.71 -26.74 -4.47
C GLY A 113 16.62 -25.29 -4.95
N VAL A 114 15.42 -24.70 -5.01
CA VAL A 114 15.20 -23.29 -5.39
C VAL A 114 14.76 -22.50 -4.17
N LYS A 115 15.58 -21.53 -3.77
CA LYS A 115 15.30 -20.62 -2.66
C LYS A 115 14.35 -19.51 -3.08
N ARG A 116 14.60 -18.94 -4.25
CA ARG A 116 13.88 -17.78 -4.79
C ARG A 116 14.00 -17.74 -6.30
N VAL A 117 12.99 -17.19 -6.96
CA VAL A 117 13.04 -16.83 -8.38
C VAL A 117 12.64 -15.38 -8.56
N GLU A 118 13.35 -14.64 -9.41
CA GLU A 118 13.02 -13.25 -9.77
C GLU A 118 12.96 -13.09 -11.29
N ARG A 119 12.20 -12.09 -11.74
CA ARG A 119 12.01 -11.78 -13.16
C ARG A 119 12.62 -10.43 -13.51
N ALA A 120 13.32 -10.41 -14.62
CA ALA A 120 13.91 -9.23 -15.24
C ALA A 120 13.52 -9.17 -16.72
N ILE A 121 13.77 -8.03 -17.35
CA ILE A 121 13.69 -7.84 -18.81
C ILE A 121 15.11 -7.64 -19.31
N ARG A 122 15.56 -8.46 -20.26
CA ARG A 122 16.75 -8.18 -21.05
C ARG A 122 16.35 -7.33 -22.25
N PHE A 123 16.81 -6.09 -22.27
CA PHE A 123 16.73 -5.24 -23.46
C PHE A 123 17.94 -5.47 -24.33
N THR A 124 17.72 -5.44 -25.64
CA THR A 124 18.78 -5.46 -26.65
C THR A 124 18.45 -4.38 -27.66
N VAL A 125 19.39 -3.45 -27.83
CA VAL A 125 19.26 -2.34 -28.79
C VAL A 125 20.28 -2.58 -29.89
N CYS A 126 19.81 -2.67 -31.12
CA CYS A 126 20.63 -2.92 -32.30
C CYS A 126 20.45 -1.79 -33.32
N SER A 127 21.53 -1.45 -34.01
CA SER A 127 21.47 -0.60 -35.20
C SER A 127 21.88 -1.45 -36.42
N SER A 128 21.01 -1.51 -37.44
CA SER A 128 21.25 -2.31 -38.64
C SER A 128 20.76 -1.60 -39.92
N GLY A 129 21.30 -2.00 -41.07
CA GLY A 129 20.96 -1.43 -42.39
C GLY A 129 21.84 -0.26 -42.84
N ALA A 130 21.41 0.47 -43.89
CA ALA A 130 22.16 1.58 -44.51
C ALA A 130 22.33 2.82 -43.58
N SER A 131 21.67 2.81 -42.43
CA SER A 131 21.73 3.82 -41.38
C SER A 131 22.33 3.27 -40.08
N ALA A 132 23.15 2.21 -40.15
CA ALA A 132 23.81 1.65 -38.98
C ALA A 132 24.75 2.69 -38.34
N PHE A 133 24.60 2.89 -37.04
CA PHE A 133 25.47 3.73 -36.21
C PHE A 133 26.03 2.86 -35.06
N PRO A 134 27.24 3.16 -34.55
CA PRO A 134 27.73 2.55 -33.32
C PRO A 134 26.69 2.73 -32.23
N ILE A 135 26.37 1.64 -31.52
CA ILE A 135 25.51 1.70 -30.35
C ILE A 135 26.19 0.95 -29.20
N CYS A 136 26.62 1.71 -28.21
CA CYS A 136 27.10 1.19 -26.93
C CYS A 136 26.16 1.62 -25.80
N PHE A 137 26.35 1.03 -24.61
CA PHE A 137 25.49 1.32 -23.47
C PHE A 137 25.45 2.81 -23.10
N GLU A 138 26.58 3.53 -23.22
CA GLU A 138 26.65 4.96 -22.92
C GLU A 138 25.81 5.82 -23.87
N GLU A 139 25.58 5.39 -25.11
CA GLU A 139 24.70 6.08 -26.05
C GLU A 139 23.22 5.84 -25.75
N VAL A 140 22.88 4.66 -25.20
CA VAL A 140 21.52 4.31 -24.79
C VAL A 140 21.16 4.90 -23.43
N LYS A 141 22.15 5.11 -22.56
CA LYS A 141 21.99 5.55 -21.17
C LYS A 141 21.04 6.76 -20.99
N PRO A 142 21.10 7.83 -21.81
CA PRO A 142 20.18 8.96 -21.66
C PRO A 142 18.72 8.64 -22.04
N ALA A 143 18.48 7.56 -22.79
CA ALA A 143 17.15 7.07 -23.16
C ALA A 143 16.57 6.05 -22.16
N LEU A 144 17.35 5.56 -21.18
CA LEU A 144 16.90 4.61 -20.17
C LEU A 144 15.64 5.06 -19.40
N PRO A 145 15.42 6.35 -19.07
CA PRO A 145 14.18 6.75 -18.39
C PRO A 145 12.88 6.39 -19.13
N ALA A 146 12.95 6.04 -20.43
CA ALA A 146 11.81 5.53 -21.18
C ALA A 146 11.56 4.01 -20.99
N LEU A 147 12.50 3.27 -20.41
CA LEU A 147 12.55 1.80 -20.42
C LEU A 147 12.37 1.15 -19.04
N PHE A 148 12.43 1.92 -17.95
CA PHE A 148 12.26 1.40 -16.59
C PHE A 148 11.63 2.46 -15.67
N ASP A 149 11.01 1.99 -14.58
CA ASP A 149 10.59 2.87 -13.48
C ASP A 149 11.73 3.03 -12.47
N ARG A 150 12.31 4.23 -12.39
CA ARG A 150 13.41 4.55 -11.44
C ARG A 150 13.06 4.33 -9.97
N MET A 151 11.77 4.34 -9.62
CA MET A 151 11.31 4.20 -8.25
C MET A 151 11.31 2.74 -7.80
N THR A 152 11.06 1.79 -8.70
CA THR A 152 10.91 0.36 -8.39
C THR A 152 11.97 -0.54 -9.02
N GLU A 153 12.60 -0.10 -10.11
CA GLU A 153 13.50 -0.89 -10.94
C GLU A 153 14.90 -0.27 -11.02
N GLY A 154 15.87 -1.09 -11.42
CA GLY A 154 17.24 -0.68 -11.72
C GLY A 154 17.70 -1.25 -13.06
N VAL A 155 18.72 -0.60 -13.64
CA VAL A 155 19.36 -1.02 -14.89
C VAL A 155 20.72 -1.63 -14.57
N TYR A 156 20.98 -2.83 -15.09
CA TYR A 156 22.16 -3.62 -14.77
C TYR A 156 22.80 -4.22 -16.03
N LEU A 157 24.12 -4.41 -16.00
CA LEU A 157 24.84 -5.09 -17.10
C LEU A 157 24.87 -6.62 -16.91
N ASP A 158 24.74 -7.07 -15.66
CA ASP A 158 24.61 -8.47 -15.25
C ASP A 158 23.69 -8.58 -14.02
N LEU A 159 23.37 -9.80 -13.61
CA LEU A 159 22.50 -10.09 -12.47
C LEU A 159 23.19 -10.99 -11.42
N ASP A 160 24.53 -11.05 -11.41
CA ASP A 160 25.27 -12.05 -10.63
C ASP A 160 25.06 -11.91 -9.12
N ASP A 161 24.88 -10.68 -8.63
CA ASP A 161 24.70 -10.27 -7.24
C ASP A 161 23.23 -9.92 -6.91
N LEU A 162 22.27 -10.26 -7.80
CA LEU A 162 20.85 -9.92 -7.60
C LEU A 162 20.29 -10.46 -6.28
N PHE A 163 20.82 -11.61 -5.83
CA PHE A 163 20.37 -12.33 -4.63
C PHE A 163 21.26 -12.11 -3.40
N ASP A 164 22.29 -11.26 -3.50
CA ASP A 164 23.20 -11.03 -2.38
C ASP A 164 22.46 -10.44 -1.18
N VAL A 165 22.73 -11.01 0.00
CA VAL A 165 22.08 -10.64 1.26
C VAL A 165 23.10 -9.97 2.17
N LEU A 166 22.78 -8.76 2.62
CA LEU A 166 23.58 -8.07 3.63
C LEU A 166 23.25 -8.61 5.04
N PRO A 167 24.21 -8.62 5.98
CA PRO A 167 23.95 -9.06 7.34
C PRO A 167 22.96 -8.11 8.07
N PRO A 168 22.20 -8.62 9.06
CA PRO A 168 21.33 -7.79 9.90
C PRO A 168 22.10 -6.62 10.51
N GLN A 169 21.53 -5.42 10.45
CA GLN A 169 22.12 -4.24 11.09
C GLN A 169 21.71 -4.15 12.57
N PRO A 170 22.61 -3.73 13.48
CA PRO A 170 22.26 -3.52 14.89
C PRO A 170 21.35 -2.30 15.04
N GLY A 171 20.62 -2.24 16.17
CA GLY A 171 19.91 -1.03 16.59
C GLY A 171 20.88 0.09 16.99
N ARG A 172 20.35 1.32 17.12
CA ARG A 172 21.13 2.49 17.54
C ARG A 172 20.57 3.08 18.82
N GLU A 173 21.44 3.65 19.65
CA GLU A 173 21.06 4.39 20.85
C GLU A 173 21.42 5.86 20.73
N PHE A 174 20.64 6.73 21.35
CA PHE A 174 20.89 8.17 21.41
C PHE A 174 21.17 8.62 22.85
N ASP A 175 22.31 9.29 23.07
CA ASP A 175 22.83 9.60 24.40
C ASP A 175 22.08 10.73 25.13
N VAL A 176 20.86 10.45 25.59
CA VAL A 176 20.02 11.37 26.38
C VAL A 176 20.57 11.55 27.79
N LEU A 177 21.25 10.56 28.35
CA LEU A 177 21.84 10.66 29.69
C LEU A 177 23.01 11.65 29.73
N GLY A 178 23.90 11.63 28.73
CA GLY A 178 25.03 12.54 28.62
C GLY A 178 24.69 13.88 27.97
N ARG A 179 23.86 13.89 26.92
CA ARG A 179 23.59 15.09 26.10
C ARG A 179 22.19 15.70 26.30
N GLY A 180 21.34 15.06 27.09
CA GLY A 180 19.99 15.54 27.34
C GLY A 180 19.12 15.59 26.08
N ILE A 181 18.34 16.67 25.95
CA ILE A 181 17.39 16.85 24.82
C ILE A 181 18.09 16.98 23.45
N GLU A 182 19.36 17.38 23.41
CA GLU A 182 20.09 17.52 22.13
C GLU A 182 20.24 16.20 21.37
N ALA A 183 20.39 15.08 22.08
CA ALA A 183 20.44 13.76 21.45
C ALA A 183 19.11 13.42 20.72
N ILE A 184 17.97 13.85 21.27
CA ILE A 184 16.66 13.66 20.64
C ILE A 184 16.46 14.65 19.47
N ARG A 185 16.98 15.89 19.58
CA ARG A 185 16.94 16.84 18.45
C ARG A 185 17.72 16.32 17.24
N GLU A 186 18.89 15.74 17.47
CA GLU A 186 19.68 15.09 16.43
C GLU A 186 18.91 13.92 15.81
N ALA A 187 18.39 13.00 16.64
CA ALA A 187 17.57 11.88 16.18
C ALA A 187 16.35 12.34 15.37
N ASN A 188 15.67 13.41 15.79
CA ASN A 188 14.50 13.95 15.11
C ASN A 188 14.81 14.43 13.68
N VAL A 189 15.97 15.06 13.49
CA VAL A 189 16.43 15.51 12.16
C VAL A 189 16.90 14.32 11.32
N GLU A 190 17.74 13.46 11.90
CA GLU A 190 18.35 12.33 11.19
C GLU A 190 17.33 11.29 10.74
N LEU A 191 16.38 10.94 11.63
CA LEU A 191 15.36 9.92 11.38
C LEU A 191 14.06 10.51 10.79
N GLY A 192 13.94 11.83 10.67
CA GLY A 192 12.75 12.50 10.15
C GLY A 192 11.49 12.27 10.99
N LEU A 193 11.61 12.29 12.33
CA LEU A 193 10.51 11.93 13.25
C LEU A 193 9.36 12.95 13.27
N ALA A 194 9.65 14.21 12.88
CA ALA A 194 8.70 15.32 12.90
C ALA A 194 8.01 15.55 14.26
N ILE A 195 8.71 15.27 15.36
CA ILE A 195 8.21 15.50 16.73
C ILE A 195 8.51 16.93 17.18
N SER A 196 7.59 17.50 17.96
CA SER A 196 7.65 18.89 18.45
C SER A 196 8.56 19.04 19.68
N GLU A 197 9.01 20.27 19.97
CA GLU A 197 9.82 20.57 21.16
C GLU A 197 9.23 20.04 22.48
N PRO A 198 7.92 20.20 22.77
CA PRO A 198 7.32 19.61 23.96
C PRO A 198 7.39 18.07 23.99
N GLU A 199 7.24 17.42 22.84
CA GLU A 199 7.34 15.96 22.72
C GLU A 199 8.79 15.49 22.93
N MET A 200 9.77 16.21 22.37
CA MET A 200 11.20 15.93 22.58
C MET A 200 11.58 16.06 24.06
N LYS A 201 11.08 17.09 24.75
CA LYS A 201 11.28 17.25 26.20
C LYS A 201 10.64 16.11 26.99
N TYR A 202 9.41 15.75 26.65
CA TYR A 202 8.71 14.63 27.30
C TYR A 202 9.49 13.31 27.19
N LEU A 203 10.03 13.01 26.01
CA LEU A 203 10.88 11.84 25.81
C LEU A 203 12.16 11.94 26.64
N ALA A 204 12.87 13.08 26.58
CA ALA A 204 14.10 13.28 27.34
C ALA A 204 13.90 13.04 28.84
N ASP A 205 12.82 13.58 29.40
CA ASP A 205 12.49 13.44 30.82
C ASP A 205 12.11 11.98 31.17
N SER A 206 11.39 11.29 30.27
CA SER A 206 10.99 9.89 30.46
C SER A 206 12.19 8.94 30.47
N PHE A 207 13.12 9.08 29.51
CA PHE A 207 14.32 8.24 29.44
C PHE A 207 15.32 8.53 30.55
N LYS A 208 15.45 9.80 30.99
CA LYS A 208 16.21 10.14 32.19
C LYS A 208 15.64 9.51 33.46
N ALA A 209 14.32 9.51 33.61
CA ALA A 209 13.66 8.85 34.75
C ALA A 209 13.87 7.33 34.71
N ALA A 210 13.88 6.73 33.52
CA ALA A 210 14.19 5.32 33.30
C ALA A 210 15.69 4.97 33.44
N LYS A 211 16.58 5.98 33.57
CA LYS A 211 18.04 5.83 33.67
C LYS A 211 18.67 5.03 32.53
N ARG A 212 18.15 5.20 31.31
CA ARG A 212 18.69 4.57 30.09
C ARG A 212 18.55 5.49 28.89
N ASN A 213 19.33 5.21 27.85
CA ASN A 213 19.18 5.88 26.57
C ASN A 213 18.01 5.28 25.77
N PRO A 214 17.30 6.09 24.96
CA PRO A 214 16.37 5.58 23.97
C PRO A 214 17.08 4.89 22.79
N THR A 215 16.43 3.87 22.24
CA THR A 215 16.81 3.29 20.95
C THR A 215 16.17 4.06 19.78
N ASP A 216 16.73 3.93 18.58
CA ASP A 216 16.09 4.41 17.34
C ASP A 216 14.70 3.80 17.13
N THR A 217 14.54 2.52 17.48
CA THR A 217 13.27 1.79 17.41
C THR A 217 12.19 2.47 18.28
N GLU A 218 12.53 2.86 19.51
CA GLU A 218 11.61 3.55 20.41
C GLU A 218 11.27 4.97 19.94
N LEU A 219 12.24 5.70 19.41
CA LEU A 219 12.04 7.07 18.91
C LEU A 219 11.19 7.10 17.64
N VAL A 220 11.45 6.19 16.68
CA VAL A 220 10.65 6.05 15.46
C VAL A 220 9.23 5.61 15.80
N MET A 221 9.07 4.59 16.65
CA MET A 221 7.75 4.16 17.13
C MET A 221 6.98 5.32 17.75
N PHE A 222 7.61 6.11 18.63
CA PHE A 222 6.96 7.27 19.22
C PHE A 222 6.57 8.33 18.18
N GLY A 223 7.45 8.62 17.21
CA GLY A 223 7.18 9.57 16.13
C GLY A 223 6.01 9.16 15.25
N GLN A 224 5.89 7.86 14.91
CA GLN A 224 4.78 7.34 14.12
C GLN A 224 3.46 7.41 14.89
N VAL A 225 3.42 6.85 16.11
CA VAL A 225 2.20 6.80 16.95
C VAL A 225 1.70 8.19 17.31
N ASN A 226 2.61 9.16 17.46
CA ASN A 226 2.27 10.54 17.79
C ASN A 226 2.32 11.50 16.59
N SER A 227 2.31 11.00 15.35
CA SER A 227 2.21 11.82 14.14
C SER A 227 0.85 12.52 14.00
N GLU A 228 0.73 13.51 13.11
CA GLU A 228 -0.57 14.11 12.77
C GLU A 228 -1.50 13.08 12.14
N HIS A 229 -0.96 12.21 11.29
CA HIS A 229 -1.69 11.13 10.63
C HIS A 229 -2.37 10.18 11.63
N CYS A 230 -1.66 9.75 12.68
CA CYS A 230 -2.20 8.80 13.66
C CYS A 230 -3.07 9.48 14.74
N ARG A 231 -2.61 10.62 15.31
CA ARG A 231 -3.31 11.29 16.42
C ARG A 231 -4.38 12.29 16.00
N HIS A 232 -4.44 12.67 14.72
CA HIS A 232 -5.40 13.64 14.20
C HIS A 232 -5.39 14.94 15.03
N LYS A 233 -4.21 15.49 15.34
CA LYS A 233 -4.06 16.59 16.32
C LYS A 233 -4.84 17.84 15.88
N ILE A 234 -4.93 18.10 14.57
CA ILE A 234 -5.74 19.20 14.01
C ILE A 234 -7.22 18.98 14.27
N PHE A 235 -7.73 17.75 14.05
CA PHE A 235 -9.14 17.43 14.30
C PHE A 235 -9.48 17.45 15.79
N GLY A 236 -8.51 17.14 16.64
CA GLY A 236 -8.60 17.25 18.10
C GLY A 236 -8.34 18.66 18.65
N ALA A 237 -7.85 19.61 17.86
CA ALA A 237 -7.37 20.91 18.34
C ALA A 237 -8.45 21.80 18.98
N GLU A 238 -8.00 22.77 19.77
CA GLU A 238 -8.79 23.96 20.11
C GLU A 238 -8.64 25.00 18.99
N PHE A 239 -9.74 25.66 18.61
CA PHE A 239 -9.73 26.71 17.60
C PHE A 239 -10.06 28.07 18.21
N ILE A 240 -9.28 29.09 17.87
CA ILE A 240 -9.59 30.50 18.13
C ILE A 240 -9.71 31.19 16.78
N ILE A 241 -10.93 31.56 16.39
CA ILE A 241 -11.23 32.16 15.09
C ILE A 241 -11.63 33.61 15.30
N ASP A 242 -10.89 34.53 14.67
CA ASP A 242 -11.10 35.99 14.81
C ASP A 242 -11.10 36.44 16.29
N GLY A 243 -10.19 35.88 17.09
CA GLY A 243 -10.03 36.18 18.51
C GLY A 243 -11.04 35.50 19.44
N LYS A 244 -12.00 34.71 18.91
CA LYS A 244 -13.02 34.01 19.71
C LYS A 244 -12.72 32.52 19.80
N SER A 245 -12.59 32.01 21.03
CA SER A 245 -12.47 30.56 21.27
C SER A 245 -13.75 29.83 20.81
N GLN A 246 -13.56 28.71 20.13
CA GLN A 246 -14.63 27.86 19.63
C GLN A 246 -14.88 26.72 20.63
N LYS A 247 -16.16 26.40 20.83
CA LYS A 247 -16.59 25.40 21.84
C LYS A 247 -16.11 23.99 21.52
N ASP A 248 -16.27 23.58 20.27
CA ASP A 248 -16.05 22.21 19.82
C ASP A 248 -14.81 22.14 18.92
N SER A 249 -14.08 21.02 18.97
CA SER A 249 -13.10 20.70 17.92
C SER A 249 -13.79 20.24 16.64
N LEU A 250 -13.04 20.10 15.55
CA LEU A 250 -13.57 19.50 14.32
C LEU A 250 -14.15 18.10 14.60
N PHE A 251 -13.42 17.26 15.33
CA PHE A 251 -13.93 15.93 15.69
C PHE A 251 -15.13 15.99 16.65
N GLY A 252 -15.18 16.99 17.54
CA GLY A 252 -16.35 17.25 18.37
C GLY A 252 -17.60 17.57 17.55
N MET A 253 -17.46 18.39 16.49
CA MET A 253 -18.53 18.69 15.55
C MET A 253 -18.99 17.44 14.77
N ILE A 254 -18.06 16.56 14.37
CA ILE A 254 -18.41 15.28 13.75
C ILE A 254 -19.16 14.37 14.74
N LYS A 255 -18.66 14.19 15.97
CA LYS A 255 -19.35 13.38 17.00
C LYS A 255 -20.73 13.91 17.34
N ASN A 256 -20.98 15.21 17.16
CA ASN A 256 -22.30 15.79 17.36
C ASN A 256 -23.35 15.23 16.37
N THR A 257 -22.97 14.83 15.15
CA THR A 257 -23.92 14.20 14.21
C THR A 257 -24.44 12.87 14.78
N HIS A 258 -23.55 12.03 15.30
CA HIS A 258 -23.91 10.79 15.98
C HIS A 258 -24.67 11.04 17.29
N LYS A 259 -24.29 12.07 18.07
CA LYS A 259 -25.05 12.45 19.28
C LYS A 259 -26.50 12.82 18.97
N LYS A 260 -26.74 13.45 17.81
CA LYS A 260 -28.07 13.86 17.37
C LYS A 260 -28.87 12.73 16.70
N ASN A 261 -28.21 11.87 15.92
CA ASN A 261 -28.86 10.87 15.05
C ASN A 261 -28.13 9.50 15.04
N GLY A 262 -27.67 8.99 16.18
CA GLY A 262 -26.92 7.72 16.27
C GLY A 262 -27.78 6.45 16.35
N LYS A 263 -29.09 6.53 16.08
CA LYS A 263 -29.98 5.36 16.14
C LYS A 263 -29.58 4.36 15.05
N GLY A 264 -29.39 3.10 15.42
CA GLY A 264 -28.95 2.04 14.50
C GLY A 264 -27.43 1.92 14.35
N THR A 265 -26.63 2.81 14.94
CA THR A 265 -25.18 2.67 14.97
C THR A 265 -24.75 1.67 16.05
N LEU A 266 -24.00 0.65 15.65
CA LEU A 266 -23.43 -0.36 16.56
C LEU A 266 -22.00 0.02 16.98
N VAL A 267 -21.20 0.54 16.03
CA VAL A 267 -19.83 0.99 16.26
C VAL A 267 -19.58 2.32 15.56
N ALA A 268 -19.09 3.31 16.32
CA ALA A 268 -18.58 4.58 15.80
C ALA A 268 -17.42 5.06 16.66
N TYR A 269 -16.32 5.47 16.00
CA TYR A 269 -15.13 6.08 16.62
C TYR A 269 -14.39 5.20 17.64
N LYS A 270 -14.51 3.88 17.54
CA LYS A 270 -13.92 2.91 18.49
C LYS A 270 -13.30 1.68 17.80
N ASP A 271 -13.27 1.69 16.48
CA ASP A 271 -12.73 0.63 15.65
C ASP A 271 -12.33 1.21 14.29
N ASN A 272 -11.69 0.40 13.45
CA ASN A 272 -11.15 0.81 12.15
C ASN A 272 -12.24 1.19 11.15
N SER A 273 -13.45 0.65 11.32
CA SER A 273 -14.62 0.98 10.53
C SER A 273 -15.82 1.30 11.42
N SER A 274 -16.81 1.98 10.84
CA SER A 274 -18.13 2.13 11.48
C SER A 274 -19.03 0.95 11.14
N VAL A 275 -19.95 0.61 12.05
CA VAL A 275 -20.93 -0.47 11.87
C VAL A 275 -22.33 0.03 12.18
N VAL A 276 -23.27 -0.26 11.29
CA VAL A 276 -24.70 0.01 11.45
C VAL A 276 -25.51 -1.28 11.41
N GLU A 277 -26.65 -1.29 12.09
CA GLU A 277 -27.56 -2.42 12.13
C GLU A 277 -28.06 -2.77 10.73
N GLY A 278 -27.90 -4.04 10.34
CA GLY A 278 -28.43 -4.59 9.11
C GLY A 278 -29.64 -5.48 9.37
N PHE A 279 -29.71 -6.62 8.67
CA PHE A 279 -30.90 -7.45 8.61
C PHE A 279 -30.60 -8.92 8.93
N LYS A 280 -31.64 -9.64 9.36
CA LYS A 280 -31.59 -11.10 9.41
C LYS A 280 -31.60 -11.64 7.99
N THR A 281 -30.63 -12.49 7.66
CA THR A 281 -30.48 -13.09 6.33
C THR A 281 -29.97 -14.52 6.41
N ASP A 282 -30.11 -15.26 5.31
CA ASP A 282 -29.51 -16.57 5.11
C ASP A 282 -28.12 -16.37 4.48
N MET A 283 -27.09 -16.30 5.32
CA MET A 283 -25.71 -16.16 4.87
C MET A 283 -25.20 -17.48 4.29
N PHE A 284 -24.70 -17.45 3.06
CA PHE A 284 -24.08 -18.59 2.41
C PHE A 284 -22.57 -18.57 2.64
N GLN A 285 -22.07 -19.56 3.38
CA GLN A 285 -20.65 -19.66 3.73
C GLN A 285 -20.28 -21.12 4.02
N PRO A 286 -18.99 -21.49 3.95
CA PRO A 286 -18.56 -22.79 4.45
C PRO A 286 -18.80 -22.88 5.97
N ASP A 287 -19.29 -24.03 6.42
CA ASP A 287 -19.32 -24.36 7.84
C ASP A 287 -17.89 -24.49 8.39
N GLY A 288 -17.62 -23.90 9.55
CA GLY A 288 -16.26 -23.79 10.09
C GLY A 288 -15.59 -25.12 10.46
N LYS A 289 -16.35 -26.22 10.55
CA LYS A 289 -15.81 -27.56 10.87
C LYS A 289 -15.88 -28.53 9.68
N SER A 290 -17.03 -28.63 9.02
CA SER A 290 -17.22 -29.55 7.89
C SER A 290 -16.71 -28.99 6.56
N HIS A 291 -16.48 -27.67 6.49
CA HIS A 291 -16.14 -26.93 5.28
C HIS A 291 -17.16 -27.07 4.14
N SER A 292 -18.33 -27.67 4.42
CA SER A 292 -19.44 -27.75 3.48
C SER A 292 -20.12 -26.38 3.36
N TYR A 293 -20.49 -26.00 2.15
CA TYR A 293 -21.24 -24.78 1.93
C TYR A 293 -22.70 -24.95 2.36
N GLY A 294 -23.22 -23.97 3.09
CA GLY A 294 -24.61 -23.98 3.53
C GLY A 294 -25.12 -22.60 3.86
N PHE A 295 -26.45 -22.51 3.98
CA PHE A 295 -27.12 -21.30 4.45
C PHE A 295 -27.24 -21.33 5.96
N LYS A 296 -26.85 -20.24 6.62
CA LYS A 296 -27.01 -20.04 8.05
C LYS A 296 -27.77 -18.74 8.31
N LYS A 297 -28.86 -18.85 9.07
CA LYS A 297 -29.60 -17.67 9.56
C LYS A 297 -28.72 -16.90 10.53
N VAL A 298 -28.41 -15.66 10.19
CA VAL A 298 -27.61 -14.74 11.01
C VAL A 298 -28.24 -13.35 11.00
N GLN A 299 -27.96 -12.57 12.04
CA GLN A 299 -28.05 -11.12 11.95
C GLN A 299 -26.75 -10.64 11.29
N LEU A 300 -26.88 -10.07 10.09
CA LEU A 300 -25.77 -9.54 9.31
C LEU A 300 -25.86 -8.02 9.32
N ASP A 301 -24.85 -7.37 9.85
CA ASP A 301 -24.78 -5.91 9.97
C ASP A 301 -23.81 -5.35 8.94
N GLN A 302 -23.92 -4.05 8.66
CA GLN A 302 -23.17 -3.39 7.59
C GLN A 302 -22.04 -2.56 8.18
N LEU A 303 -20.84 -2.67 7.60
CA LEU A 303 -19.70 -1.82 7.94
C LEU A 303 -19.33 -0.94 6.77
N MET A 304 -18.70 0.20 7.06
CA MET A 304 -18.24 1.15 6.04
C MET A 304 -16.98 1.90 6.49
N LYS A 305 -16.05 2.07 5.54
CA LYS A 305 -14.80 2.81 5.70
C LYS A 305 -14.42 3.50 4.38
N VAL A 306 -13.71 4.61 4.51
CA VAL A 306 -13.10 5.34 3.41
C VAL A 306 -11.77 5.91 3.90
N GLU A 307 -10.72 5.73 3.10
CA GLU A 307 -9.36 6.21 3.33
C GLU A 307 -8.82 6.96 2.11
N THR A 308 -7.64 7.57 2.26
CA THR A 308 -6.94 8.21 1.14
C THR A 308 -5.46 7.87 1.14
N HIS A 309 -4.86 7.74 -0.05
CA HIS A 309 -3.45 7.43 -0.22
C HIS A 309 -2.73 8.45 -1.13
N ASN A 310 -2.88 9.72 -0.76
CA ASN A 310 -2.53 10.88 -1.57
C ASN A 310 -1.03 11.03 -1.84
N HIS A 311 -0.19 11.00 -0.79
CA HIS A 311 1.25 11.20 -0.95
C HIS A 311 1.92 10.07 -1.73
N PRO A 312 1.71 8.77 -1.40
CA PRO A 312 2.34 7.69 -2.16
C PRO A 312 1.93 7.72 -3.63
N THR A 313 0.65 8.00 -3.91
CA THR A 313 0.16 8.12 -5.30
C THR A 313 0.79 9.29 -6.07
N ALA A 314 1.19 10.36 -5.37
CA ALA A 314 1.91 11.47 -6.00
C ALA A 314 3.34 11.08 -6.46
N ILE A 315 3.94 10.06 -5.83
CA ILE A 315 5.31 9.61 -6.08
C ILE A 315 5.32 8.42 -7.06
N SER A 316 4.58 7.37 -6.74
CA SER A 316 4.46 6.16 -7.54
C SER A 316 2.98 5.75 -7.62
N PRO A 317 2.27 6.17 -8.69
CA PRO A 317 0.80 6.09 -8.72
C PRO A 317 0.25 4.68 -8.66
N TYR A 318 0.83 3.72 -9.38
CA TYR A 318 0.36 2.33 -9.39
C TYR A 318 0.35 1.71 -7.98
N PRO A 319 1.51 1.59 -7.29
CA PRO A 319 1.51 1.00 -5.97
C PRO A 319 0.77 1.86 -4.94
N GLY A 320 0.85 3.20 -5.05
CA GLY A 320 0.11 4.10 -4.16
C GLY A 320 -1.40 3.92 -4.23
N ALA A 321 -1.97 3.69 -5.41
CA ALA A 321 -3.39 3.39 -5.53
C ALA A 321 -3.73 1.95 -5.08
N ALA A 322 -2.87 0.98 -5.42
CA ALA A 322 -3.06 -0.42 -5.05
C ALA A 322 -3.10 -0.61 -3.53
N THR A 323 -2.16 -0.02 -2.79
CA THR A 323 -2.10 -0.13 -1.33
C THR A 323 -3.10 0.76 -0.63
N GLY A 324 -3.60 1.83 -1.28
CA GLY A 324 -4.76 2.56 -0.80
C GLY A 324 -6.01 1.68 -0.74
N VAL A 325 -6.28 0.92 -1.80
CA VAL A 325 -7.35 -0.09 -1.81
C VAL A 325 -7.06 -1.24 -0.84
N GLY A 326 -5.81 -1.71 -0.80
CA GLY A 326 -5.41 -2.79 0.10
C GLY A 326 -5.58 -2.45 1.57
N GLY A 327 -5.06 -1.30 2.03
CA GLY A 327 -5.18 -0.83 3.41
C GLY A 327 -6.63 -0.71 3.86
N GLU A 328 -7.46 -0.09 3.02
CA GLU A 328 -8.89 0.07 3.32
C GLU A 328 -9.63 -1.28 3.43
N ILE A 329 -9.33 -2.26 2.57
CA ILE A 329 -9.87 -3.63 2.72
C ILE A 329 -9.41 -4.26 4.04
N ARG A 330 -8.20 -3.97 4.54
CA ARG A 330 -7.73 -4.51 5.82
C ARG A 330 -8.52 -3.94 6.99
N ASP A 331 -8.83 -2.64 6.96
CA ASP A 331 -9.68 -2.02 7.98
C ASP A 331 -11.07 -2.62 8.06
N GLU A 332 -11.68 -2.87 6.89
CA GLU A 332 -12.94 -3.59 6.83
C GLU A 332 -12.76 -4.96 7.50
N SER A 333 -11.81 -5.76 7.02
CA SER A 333 -11.55 -7.13 7.48
C SER A 333 -11.25 -7.24 8.98
N ALA A 334 -10.56 -6.23 9.54
CA ALA A 334 -10.16 -6.13 10.94
C ALA A 334 -11.22 -5.50 11.86
N THR A 335 -12.39 -5.12 11.33
CA THR A 335 -13.50 -4.61 12.15
C THR A 335 -14.01 -5.69 13.10
N GLY A 336 -14.17 -5.35 14.39
CA GLY A 336 -14.62 -6.27 15.41
C GLY A 336 -13.63 -7.42 15.65
N THR A 337 -14.13 -8.65 15.68
CA THR A 337 -13.30 -9.87 15.76
C THR A 337 -13.15 -10.59 14.42
N GLY A 338 -13.32 -9.86 13.32
CA GLY A 338 -13.22 -10.36 11.96
C GLY A 338 -14.51 -10.13 11.17
N SER A 339 -14.36 -9.50 10.00
CA SER A 339 -15.47 -9.18 9.09
C SER A 339 -15.11 -9.53 7.63
N ARG A 340 -16.02 -9.21 6.71
CA ARG A 340 -15.83 -9.44 5.27
C ARG A 340 -16.13 -8.19 4.45
N SER A 341 -15.12 -7.74 3.70
CA SER A 341 -15.31 -6.71 2.67
C SER A 341 -16.15 -7.23 1.50
N THR A 342 -17.07 -6.39 0.99
CA THR A 342 -18.07 -6.81 -0.01
C THR A 342 -17.99 -6.02 -1.31
N ALA A 343 -17.91 -4.69 -1.26
CA ALA A 343 -17.75 -3.87 -2.46
C ALA A 343 -17.01 -2.57 -2.14
N GLY A 344 -16.25 -2.09 -3.13
CA GLY A 344 -15.40 -0.92 -3.01
C GLY A 344 -15.87 0.28 -3.84
N ILE A 345 -15.30 1.42 -3.50
CA ILE A 345 -15.36 2.69 -4.23
C ILE A 345 -13.93 3.21 -4.45
N CYS A 346 -13.70 3.89 -5.57
CA CYS A 346 -12.42 4.50 -5.88
C CYS A 346 -12.60 5.91 -6.43
N GLY A 347 -11.82 6.88 -5.93
CA GLY A 347 -11.96 8.29 -6.27
C GLY A 347 -10.62 8.96 -6.59
N PHE A 348 -10.60 9.80 -7.64
CA PHE A 348 -9.41 10.56 -8.02
C PHE A 348 -9.72 12.05 -8.16
N MET A 349 -8.85 12.91 -7.60
CA MET A 349 -8.75 14.32 -8.01
C MET A 349 -7.30 14.64 -8.39
N VAL A 350 -7.12 15.21 -9.57
CA VAL A 350 -5.81 15.55 -10.14
C VAL A 350 -5.85 16.94 -10.80
N SER A 351 -4.69 17.53 -11.04
CA SER A 351 -4.56 18.73 -11.89
C SER A 351 -4.89 18.42 -13.36
N ASP A 352 -4.77 19.39 -14.26
CA ASP A 352 -5.13 19.19 -15.67
C ASP A 352 -4.27 18.10 -16.34
N LEU A 353 -4.92 17.26 -17.16
CA LEU A 353 -4.27 16.08 -17.76
C LEU A 353 -3.28 16.46 -18.83
N ARG A 354 -3.59 17.50 -19.63
CA ARG A 354 -2.77 17.96 -20.75
C ARG A 354 -2.38 16.79 -21.66
N ILE A 355 -3.38 16.05 -22.13
CA ILE A 355 -3.18 14.88 -22.98
C ILE A 355 -2.51 15.34 -24.29
N PRO A 356 -1.32 14.81 -24.65
CA PRO A 356 -0.62 15.25 -25.85
C PRO A 356 -1.46 15.09 -27.12
N GLY A 357 -1.65 16.18 -27.85
CA GLY A 357 -2.46 16.23 -29.08
C GLY A 357 -3.98 16.28 -28.85
N ALA A 358 -4.42 16.40 -27.61
CA ALA A 358 -5.83 16.56 -27.21
C ALA A 358 -5.99 17.61 -26.09
N GLU A 359 -5.10 18.58 -26.04
CA GLU A 359 -5.09 19.66 -25.05
C GLU A 359 -6.38 20.48 -25.10
N GLN A 360 -6.91 20.83 -23.94
CA GLN A 360 -8.16 21.56 -23.80
C GLN A 360 -7.92 23.06 -23.58
N PRO A 361 -8.83 23.96 -24.03
CA PRO A 361 -8.58 25.40 -24.04
C PRO A 361 -8.49 26.07 -22.67
N TRP A 362 -8.86 25.37 -21.58
CA TRP A 362 -8.70 25.87 -20.21
C TRP A 362 -7.38 25.45 -19.57
N GLU A 363 -6.71 24.44 -20.12
CA GLU A 363 -5.48 23.89 -19.55
C GLU A 363 -4.34 24.88 -19.79
N LYS A 364 -3.64 25.23 -18.71
CA LYS A 364 -2.41 26.04 -18.78
C LYS A 364 -1.38 25.47 -17.84
N ASP A 365 -0.12 25.72 -18.14
CA ASP A 365 0.97 25.38 -17.24
C ASP A 365 1.20 26.54 -16.26
N TYR A 366 0.63 26.43 -15.07
CA TYR A 366 0.67 27.51 -14.07
C TYR A 366 1.91 27.43 -13.17
N SER A 367 2.41 26.23 -12.84
CA SER A 367 3.45 26.06 -11.83
C SER A 367 4.55 25.10 -12.23
N GLU A 368 5.78 25.39 -11.81
CA GLU A 368 6.84 24.40 -11.75
C GLU A 368 6.40 23.22 -10.87
N ARG A 369 6.18 22.07 -11.52
CA ARG A 369 5.89 20.81 -10.84
C ARG A 369 7.22 20.20 -10.37
N PRO A 370 7.35 19.79 -9.10
CA PRO A 370 8.55 19.09 -8.65
C PRO A 370 8.79 17.83 -9.50
N ALA A 371 9.99 17.70 -10.08
CA ALA A 371 10.35 16.61 -11.00
C ALA A 371 10.27 15.20 -10.39
N ARG A 372 10.14 15.10 -9.07
CA ARG A 372 9.94 13.84 -8.33
C ARG A 372 8.49 13.34 -8.33
N LEU A 373 7.50 14.22 -8.54
CA LEU A 373 6.10 13.80 -8.56
C LEU A 373 5.72 13.24 -9.94
N ALA A 374 4.73 12.36 -9.99
CA ALA A 374 4.07 11.93 -11.22
C ALA A 374 3.22 13.07 -11.82
N THR A 375 3.01 13.07 -13.13
CA THR A 375 2.08 14.02 -13.78
C THR A 375 0.64 13.61 -13.50
N PRO A 376 -0.34 14.53 -13.57
CA PRO A 376 -1.76 14.17 -13.52
C PRO A 376 -2.14 13.07 -14.51
N LEU A 377 -1.58 13.12 -15.72
CA LEU A 377 -1.79 12.07 -16.74
C LEU A 377 -1.18 10.73 -16.33
N GLN A 378 0.05 10.71 -15.80
CA GLN A 378 0.67 9.49 -15.28
C GLN A 378 -0.16 8.90 -14.13
N ILE A 379 -0.62 9.74 -13.19
CA ILE A 379 -1.49 9.32 -12.09
C ILE A 379 -2.75 8.65 -12.63
N MET A 380 -3.42 9.25 -13.61
CA MET A 380 -4.65 8.69 -14.19
C MET A 380 -4.43 7.52 -15.15
N THR A 381 -3.19 7.28 -15.59
CA THR A 381 -2.84 6.12 -16.43
C THR A 381 -2.47 4.92 -15.58
N GLU A 382 -1.80 5.13 -14.45
CA GLU A 382 -1.22 4.06 -13.62
C GLU A 382 -2.01 3.79 -12.34
N GLY A 383 -2.46 4.85 -11.65
CA GLY A 383 -3.17 4.77 -10.38
C GLY A 383 -4.46 3.95 -10.47
N PRO A 384 -5.40 4.26 -11.38
CA PRO A 384 -6.61 3.45 -11.56
C PRO A 384 -6.33 1.97 -11.82
N ILE A 385 -5.29 1.64 -12.60
CA ILE A 385 -4.90 0.25 -12.86
C ILE A 385 -4.39 -0.41 -11.58
N GLY A 386 -3.57 0.27 -10.77
CA GLY A 386 -3.11 -0.25 -9.49
C GLY A 386 -4.25 -0.55 -8.51
N GLY A 387 -5.18 0.41 -8.35
CA GLY A 387 -6.36 0.24 -7.50
C GLY A 387 -7.31 -0.87 -7.98
N ALA A 388 -7.52 -0.96 -9.30
CA ALA A 388 -8.31 -2.02 -9.91
C ALA A 388 -7.65 -3.39 -9.78
N ALA A 389 -6.34 -3.49 -10.06
CA ALA A 389 -5.59 -4.73 -9.94
C ALA A 389 -5.68 -5.34 -8.53
N PHE A 390 -5.56 -4.50 -7.49
CA PHE A 390 -5.70 -4.98 -6.11
C PHE A 390 -7.11 -5.50 -5.83
N GLY A 391 -8.16 -4.74 -6.19
CA GLY A 391 -9.55 -5.17 -6.02
C GLY A 391 -9.89 -6.45 -6.78
N ASN A 392 -9.41 -6.57 -8.02
CA ASN A 392 -9.61 -7.74 -8.88
C ASN A 392 -8.95 -8.98 -8.30
N GLU A 393 -7.65 -8.91 -7.96
CA GLU A 393 -6.89 -10.05 -7.46
C GLU A 393 -7.33 -10.46 -6.04
N PHE A 394 -7.77 -9.51 -5.21
CA PHE A 394 -8.39 -9.82 -3.91
C PHE A 394 -9.80 -10.44 -4.07
N GLY A 395 -10.53 -10.05 -5.11
CA GLY A 395 -11.90 -10.49 -5.38
C GLY A 395 -12.97 -9.65 -4.68
N ARG A 396 -12.83 -8.31 -4.73
CA ARG A 396 -13.86 -7.33 -4.33
C ARG A 396 -14.25 -6.46 -5.54
N PRO A 397 -15.54 -6.37 -5.91
CA PRO A 397 -15.97 -5.50 -7.00
C PRO A 397 -15.83 -4.02 -6.62
N GLN A 398 -15.52 -3.17 -7.60
CA GLN A 398 -15.45 -1.70 -7.45
C GLN A 398 -16.63 -1.06 -8.17
N LEU A 399 -17.64 -0.60 -7.42
CA LEU A 399 -18.99 -0.37 -7.96
C LEU A 399 -19.38 1.10 -8.11
N THR A 400 -18.61 2.03 -7.55
CA THR A 400 -18.83 3.47 -7.73
C THR A 400 -17.54 4.25 -7.50
N GLY A 401 -17.55 5.54 -7.80
CA GLY A 401 -16.37 6.37 -7.73
C GLY A 401 -16.60 7.80 -8.23
N PHE A 402 -15.53 8.59 -8.21
CA PHE A 402 -15.51 9.89 -8.85
C PHE A 402 -14.16 10.17 -9.49
N PHE A 403 -14.15 11.04 -10.49
CA PHE A 403 -12.93 11.56 -11.09
C PHE A 403 -13.09 13.05 -11.36
N ARG A 404 -12.18 13.85 -10.83
CA ARG A 404 -12.17 15.31 -10.99
C ARG A 404 -10.81 15.79 -11.48
N THR A 405 -10.82 16.65 -12.47
CA THR A 405 -9.68 17.50 -12.83
C THR A 405 -9.95 18.92 -12.35
N TYR A 406 -8.95 19.55 -11.72
CA TYR A 406 -9.01 20.96 -11.37
C TYR A 406 -7.62 21.54 -11.22
N GLU A 407 -7.32 22.56 -12.02
CA GLU A 407 -6.13 23.39 -11.90
C GLU A 407 -6.47 24.81 -12.34
N HIS A 408 -6.26 25.79 -11.47
CA HIS A 408 -6.55 27.18 -11.77
C HIS A 408 -5.67 28.14 -10.95
N GLU A 409 -5.24 29.22 -11.58
CA GLU A 409 -4.66 30.37 -10.90
C GLU A 409 -5.75 31.39 -10.59
N GLU A 410 -5.91 31.74 -9.31
CA GLU A 410 -6.79 32.82 -8.91
C GLU A 410 -6.09 33.71 -7.87
N ASN A 411 -6.07 35.02 -8.12
CA ASN A 411 -5.40 36.02 -7.27
C ASN A 411 -3.91 35.73 -7.03
N GLY A 412 -3.19 35.24 -8.06
CA GLY A 412 -1.78 34.85 -7.95
C GLY A 412 -1.54 33.61 -7.09
N LEU A 413 -2.59 32.85 -6.76
CA LEU A 413 -2.51 31.58 -6.04
C LEU A 413 -2.91 30.44 -6.96
N HIS A 414 -2.03 29.45 -7.09
CA HIS A 414 -2.32 28.23 -7.82
C HIS A 414 -3.10 27.28 -6.93
N ARG A 415 -4.25 26.83 -7.43
CA ARG A 415 -5.12 25.85 -6.78
C ARG A 415 -5.28 24.66 -7.70
N GLY A 416 -4.93 23.48 -7.20
CA GLY A 416 -5.06 22.24 -7.95
C GLY A 416 -4.63 21.05 -7.12
N TYR A 417 -4.43 19.92 -7.79
CA TYR A 417 -4.17 18.63 -7.18
C TYR A 417 -2.88 18.01 -7.73
N LEU A 418 -1.76 18.74 -7.62
CA LEU A 418 -0.42 18.19 -7.90
C LEU A 418 -0.08 17.04 -6.93
N LYS A 419 -0.43 17.21 -5.65
CA LYS A 419 -0.66 16.07 -4.75
C LYS A 419 -2.11 15.62 -5.00
N PRO A 420 -2.34 14.42 -5.55
CA PRO A 420 -3.67 14.00 -5.92
C PRO A 420 -4.52 13.71 -4.69
N ILE A 421 -5.82 13.65 -4.88
CA ILE A 421 -6.66 12.80 -4.04
C ILE A 421 -6.69 11.43 -4.69
N MET A 422 -6.22 10.41 -3.97
CA MET A 422 -6.49 9.01 -4.28
C MET A 422 -7.29 8.47 -3.10
N LEU A 423 -8.56 8.16 -3.34
CA LEU A 423 -9.50 7.70 -2.33
C LEU A 423 -9.85 6.25 -2.61
N ALA A 424 -9.80 5.44 -1.56
CA ALA A 424 -10.33 4.09 -1.56
C ALA A 424 -11.35 3.99 -0.43
N GLY A 425 -12.45 3.30 -0.66
CA GLY A 425 -13.44 3.05 0.37
C GLY A 425 -14.22 1.81 0.03
N GLY A 426 -15.12 1.44 0.92
CA GLY A 426 -15.97 0.32 0.69
C GLY A 426 -16.94 0.08 1.81
N HIS A 427 -17.68 -0.99 1.60
CA HIS A 427 -18.58 -1.53 2.60
C HIS A 427 -18.47 -3.05 2.62
N GLY A 428 -18.80 -3.58 3.80
CA GLY A 428 -18.74 -4.99 4.08
C GLY A 428 -19.88 -5.44 4.97
N PHE A 429 -19.81 -6.71 5.33
CA PHE A 429 -20.77 -7.32 6.24
C PHE A 429 -20.05 -7.94 7.43
N ILE A 430 -20.69 -7.83 8.60
CA ILE A 430 -20.20 -8.39 9.85
C ILE A 430 -21.33 -9.15 10.55
N ILE A 431 -21.02 -10.35 11.05
CA ILE A 431 -21.98 -11.13 11.85
C ILE A 431 -22.12 -10.43 13.20
N ARG A 432 -23.35 -10.21 13.69
CA ARG A 432 -23.63 -9.47 14.95
C ARG A 432 -22.74 -9.86 16.13
N ASP A 433 -22.48 -11.16 16.32
CA ASP A 433 -21.65 -11.68 17.42
C ASP A 433 -20.16 -11.28 17.32
N GLN A 434 -19.72 -10.76 16.17
CA GLN A 434 -18.34 -10.38 15.89
C GLN A 434 -18.13 -8.86 15.91
N VAL A 435 -19.20 -8.07 16.07
CA VAL A 435 -19.14 -6.59 15.99
C VAL A 435 -18.24 -5.97 17.05
N THR A 436 -18.13 -6.57 18.23
CA THR A 436 -17.39 -6.01 19.37
C THR A 436 -16.11 -6.79 19.61
N LYS A 437 -14.97 -6.07 19.57
CA LYS A 437 -13.67 -6.59 20.05
C LYS A 437 -13.80 -7.07 21.50
N LYS A 438 -13.20 -8.22 21.81
CA LYS A 438 -13.16 -8.79 23.15
C LYS A 438 -11.90 -8.30 23.88
N PRO A 439 -11.94 -8.18 25.21
CA PRO A 439 -10.74 -7.81 25.98
C PRO A 439 -9.59 -8.78 25.72
N VAL A 440 -8.39 -8.24 25.52
CA VAL A 440 -7.15 -9.02 25.47
C VAL A 440 -6.78 -9.41 26.91
N THR A 441 -6.66 -10.70 27.16
CA THR A 441 -6.34 -11.25 28.50
C THR A 441 -4.86 -11.58 28.60
N THR A 442 -4.29 -11.50 29.80
CA THR A 442 -2.93 -12.00 30.07
C THR A 442 -2.73 -13.43 29.56
N GLY A 443 -1.59 -13.68 28.91
CA GLY A 443 -1.25 -14.95 28.27
C GLY A 443 -1.91 -15.18 26.90
N ALA A 444 -2.70 -14.23 26.39
CA ALA A 444 -3.14 -14.26 24.99
C ALA A 444 -1.93 -14.15 24.06
N TYR A 445 -1.92 -14.94 22.99
CA TYR A 445 -0.90 -14.84 21.96
C TYR A 445 -1.13 -13.60 21.11
N ILE A 446 -0.05 -12.90 20.79
CA ILE A 446 -0.04 -11.84 19.78
C ILE A 446 0.56 -12.42 18.50
N VAL A 447 -0.23 -12.38 17.43
CA VAL A 447 0.02 -13.14 16.21
C VAL A 447 -0.03 -12.21 15.01
N GLN A 448 0.98 -12.26 14.16
CA GLN A 448 0.96 -11.66 12.84
C GLN A 448 0.49 -12.70 11.81
N ILE A 449 -0.43 -12.32 10.93
CA ILE A 449 -0.72 -13.08 9.71
C ILE A 449 -0.44 -12.23 8.47
N GLY A 450 -0.10 -12.90 7.37
CA GLY A 450 0.06 -12.29 6.05
C GLY A 450 1.50 -12.05 5.64
N GLY A 451 1.75 -10.94 4.94
CA GLY A 451 3.03 -10.65 4.30
C GLY A 451 4.22 -10.56 5.28
N PRO A 452 5.45 -10.87 4.83
CA PRO A 452 6.65 -10.63 5.62
C PRO A 452 6.99 -9.14 5.69
N ALA A 453 7.80 -8.77 6.68
CA ALA A 453 8.47 -7.48 6.75
C ALA A 453 9.45 -7.31 5.58
N MET A 454 9.50 -6.09 5.06
CA MET A 454 10.39 -5.63 3.99
C MET A 454 10.69 -4.14 4.27
N ARG A 455 11.80 -3.61 3.75
CA ARG A 455 12.18 -2.21 3.93
C ARG A 455 11.34 -1.27 3.07
N ILE A 456 10.07 -1.16 3.45
CA ILE A 456 9.02 -0.43 2.73
C ILE A 456 8.33 0.52 3.71
N GLY A 457 8.05 1.75 3.28
CA GLY A 457 7.21 2.68 4.05
C GLY A 457 7.84 3.20 5.33
N LEU A 458 9.17 3.13 5.49
CA LEU A 458 9.83 3.62 6.69
C LEU A 458 9.60 5.13 6.85
N GLY A 459 8.84 5.51 7.86
CA GLY A 459 8.51 6.90 8.13
C GLY A 459 7.28 7.45 7.39
N GLY A 460 6.45 6.60 6.78
CA GLY A 460 5.30 7.02 5.96
C GLY A 460 4.30 7.92 6.69
N GLY A 461 3.98 7.63 7.95
CA GLY A 461 3.13 8.49 8.80
C GLY A 461 3.71 9.90 9.03
N ALA A 462 5.03 10.01 9.22
CA ALA A 462 5.72 11.29 9.35
C ALA A 462 5.83 12.01 7.99
N ALA A 463 6.22 11.30 6.92
CA ALA A 463 6.36 11.84 5.57
C ALA A 463 5.03 12.37 5.00
N SER A 464 3.92 11.66 5.24
CA SER A 464 2.58 12.09 4.83
C SER A 464 2.09 13.35 5.56
N SER A 465 2.64 13.63 6.74
CA SER A 465 2.35 14.79 7.59
C SER A 465 3.13 16.06 7.20
N MET A 466 4.14 15.96 6.32
CA MET A 466 4.97 17.10 5.88
C MET A 466 4.46 17.77 4.59
N MET A 467 4.85 19.02 4.37
CA MET A 467 4.54 19.75 3.13
C MET A 467 5.32 19.15 1.94
N THR A 468 4.62 18.93 0.82
CA THR A 468 5.21 18.41 -0.42
C THR A 468 6.18 19.44 -0.99
N GLY A 469 7.49 19.18 -0.93
CA GLY A 469 8.46 20.21 -1.32
C GLY A 469 9.88 19.93 -0.85
N THR A 470 10.02 19.50 0.40
CA THR A 470 11.24 19.67 1.21
C THR A 470 11.98 18.37 1.53
N ASN A 471 11.64 17.24 0.89
CA ASN A 471 12.22 15.92 1.20
C ASN A 471 13.48 15.62 0.37
N SER A 472 14.39 14.81 0.91
CA SER A 472 15.53 14.23 0.20
C SER A 472 15.11 13.05 -0.69
N GLU A 473 15.87 12.73 -1.74
CA GLU A 473 15.57 11.60 -2.65
C GLU A 473 15.47 10.25 -1.93
N ALA A 474 16.20 10.06 -0.81
CA ALA A 474 16.13 8.86 0.00
C ALA A 474 14.74 8.65 0.65
N LEU A 475 14.05 9.74 1.02
CA LEU A 475 12.69 9.68 1.59
C LEU A 475 11.62 9.34 0.53
N ASP A 476 11.88 9.63 -0.74
CA ASP A 476 10.96 9.30 -1.83
C ASP A 476 10.95 7.78 -2.11
N PHE A 477 12.10 7.08 -1.98
CA PHE A 477 12.12 5.61 -2.06
C PHE A 477 11.34 4.95 -0.93
N ASN A 478 11.41 5.51 0.29
CA ASN A 478 10.60 5.03 1.41
C ASN A 478 9.09 5.22 1.17
N SER A 479 8.69 6.09 0.23
CA SER A 479 7.29 6.30 -0.13
C SER A 479 6.78 5.32 -1.20
N VAL A 480 7.64 4.51 -1.81
CA VAL A 480 7.25 3.49 -2.77
C VAL A 480 6.64 2.31 -2.04
N GLN A 481 5.37 2.06 -2.33
CA GLN A 481 4.59 1.00 -1.71
C GLN A 481 4.66 -0.31 -2.51
N ARG A 482 4.24 -1.43 -1.91
CA ARG A 482 4.20 -2.74 -2.57
C ARG A 482 2.94 -3.49 -2.17
N GLY A 483 2.05 -3.74 -3.13
CA GLY A 483 0.83 -4.52 -2.90
C GLY A 483 0.94 -5.96 -3.42
N ASN A 484 0.42 -6.92 -2.66
CA ASN A 484 0.22 -8.32 -3.06
C ASN A 484 -1.18 -8.80 -2.65
N ALA A 485 -2.19 -8.46 -3.44
CA ALA A 485 -3.60 -8.73 -3.13
C ALA A 485 -3.93 -10.21 -2.87
N GLU A 486 -3.22 -11.15 -3.51
CA GLU A 486 -3.35 -12.59 -3.25
C GLU A 486 -3.01 -12.96 -1.80
N MET A 487 -1.96 -12.35 -1.22
CA MET A 487 -1.61 -12.54 0.19
C MET A 487 -2.74 -12.06 1.11
N GLN A 488 -3.29 -10.87 0.82
CA GLN A 488 -4.41 -10.34 1.60
C GLN A 488 -5.68 -11.21 1.46
N ARG A 489 -5.88 -11.85 0.30
CA ARG A 489 -6.95 -12.83 0.09
C ARG A 489 -6.76 -14.07 0.96
N ARG A 490 -5.54 -14.59 1.10
CA ARG A 490 -5.21 -15.70 2.03
C ARG A 490 -5.53 -15.32 3.49
N CYS A 491 -5.16 -14.11 3.92
CA CYS A 491 -5.53 -13.59 5.24
C CYS A 491 -7.05 -13.53 5.43
N GLN A 492 -7.78 -13.00 4.44
CA GLN A 492 -9.24 -12.92 4.48
C GLN A 492 -9.88 -14.32 4.60
N GLY A 493 -9.28 -15.36 4.02
CA GLY A 493 -9.69 -16.76 4.19
C GLY A 493 -9.65 -17.20 5.66
N VAL A 494 -8.54 -16.93 6.34
CA VAL A 494 -8.37 -17.20 7.79
C VAL A 494 -9.39 -16.42 8.62
N ILE A 495 -9.54 -15.11 8.36
CA ILE A 495 -10.48 -14.24 9.07
C ILE A 495 -11.93 -14.73 8.90
N ASN A 496 -12.32 -15.09 7.68
CA ASN A 496 -13.65 -15.63 7.38
C ASN A 496 -13.91 -16.94 8.13
N ALA A 497 -12.94 -17.85 8.15
CA ALA A 497 -13.08 -19.12 8.86
C ALA A 497 -13.21 -18.92 10.38
N CYS A 498 -12.43 -18.01 10.96
CA CYS A 498 -12.55 -17.62 12.37
C CYS A 498 -13.93 -17.02 12.68
N ALA A 499 -14.41 -16.07 11.87
CA ALA A 499 -15.71 -15.44 12.04
C ALA A 499 -16.88 -16.44 11.88
N ALA A 500 -16.76 -17.41 10.97
CA ALA A 500 -17.77 -18.44 10.73
C ALA A 500 -18.02 -19.34 11.96
N MET A 501 -17.06 -19.46 12.86
CA MET A 501 -17.19 -20.18 14.14
C MET A 501 -18.13 -19.47 15.14
N GLY A 502 -18.55 -18.23 14.86
CA GLY A 502 -19.47 -17.46 15.69
C GLY A 502 -18.91 -17.24 17.11
N LYS A 503 -19.65 -17.64 18.14
CA LYS A 503 -19.23 -17.49 19.54
C LYS A 503 -17.92 -18.24 19.87
N LYS A 504 -17.57 -19.26 19.09
CA LYS A 504 -16.32 -20.02 19.24
C LYS A 504 -15.13 -19.39 18.51
N ASN A 505 -15.28 -18.23 17.86
CA ASN A 505 -14.18 -17.52 17.23
C ASN A 505 -13.03 -17.30 18.25
N PRO A 506 -11.80 -17.81 17.96
CA PRO A 506 -10.65 -17.68 18.86
C PRO A 506 -10.04 -16.28 18.89
N VAL A 507 -10.38 -15.42 17.93
CA VAL A 507 -9.94 -14.02 17.87
C VAL A 507 -10.60 -13.22 18.99
N LEU A 508 -9.76 -12.60 19.82
CA LEU A 508 -10.17 -11.63 20.84
C LEU A 508 -10.22 -10.23 20.24
N SER A 509 -9.18 -9.84 19.53
CA SER A 509 -9.07 -8.57 18.85
C SER A 509 -8.20 -8.75 17.61
N ILE A 510 -8.47 -7.96 16.58
CA ILE A 510 -7.71 -7.91 15.33
C ILE A 510 -7.52 -6.44 14.95
N HIS A 511 -6.37 -6.13 14.37
CA HIS A 511 -6.05 -4.80 13.85
C HIS A 511 -5.34 -4.95 12.50
N ASP A 512 -5.60 -4.02 11.59
CA ASP A 512 -4.81 -3.90 10.36
C ASP A 512 -3.37 -3.47 10.70
N ILE A 513 -2.44 -3.72 9.79
CA ILE A 513 -1.11 -3.11 9.86
C ILE A 513 -0.97 -2.13 8.69
N GLY A 514 -0.93 -0.85 9.02
CA GLY A 514 -0.81 0.28 8.09
C GLY A 514 0.34 1.21 8.49
N ALA A 515 0.02 2.49 8.70
CA ALA A 515 1.00 3.51 9.08
C ALA A 515 1.72 3.15 10.40
N GLY A 516 3.04 3.22 10.41
CA GLY A 516 3.88 2.83 11.55
C GLY A 516 4.04 1.32 11.77
N GLY A 517 3.42 0.46 10.97
CA GLY A 517 3.68 -0.98 11.04
C GLY A 517 3.26 -1.65 12.35
N LEU A 518 4.06 -2.64 12.79
CA LEU A 518 3.85 -3.32 14.08
C LEU A 518 4.02 -2.36 15.27
N SER A 519 4.81 -1.31 15.09
CA SER A 519 5.02 -0.28 16.11
C SER A 519 3.77 0.50 16.48
N ASN A 520 2.75 0.54 15.62
CA ASN A 520 1.43 1.07 15.96
C ASN A 520 0.46 -0.06 16.35
N GLY A 521 0.34 -1.10 15.53
CA GLY A 521 -0.69 -2.14 15.73
C GLY A 521 -0.49 -2.98 16.99
N CYS A 522 0.74 -3.35 17.34
CA CYS A 522 1.00 -4.17 18.53
C CYS A 522 0.71 -3.40 19.83
N PRO A 523 1.20 -2.16 20.04
CA PRO A 523 0.88 -1.41 21.26
C PRO A 523 -0.61 -1.11 21.43
N GLU A 524 -1.35 -0.82 20.35
CA GLU A 524 -2.81 -0.63 20.44
C GLU A 524 -3.52 -1.89 20.91
N LEU A 525 -3.07 -3.07 20.44
CA LEU A 525 -3.65 -4.35 20.81
C LEU A 525 -3.43 -4.70 22.29
N VAL A 526 -2.26 -4.33 22.84
CA VAL A 526 -1.85 -4.65 24.21
C VAL A 526 -1.93 -3.46 25.18
N GLU A 527 -2.60 -2.37 24.81
CA GLU A 527 -2.67 -1.14 25.62
C GLU A 527 -3.05 -1.41 27.09
N ALA A 528 -4.04 -2.28 27.29
CA ALA A 528 -4.55 -2.60 28.62
C ALA A 528 -3.68 -3.58 29.43
N THR A 529 -2.82 -4.36 28.77
CA THR A 529 -2.08 -5.47 29.40
C THR A 529 -0.57 -5.25 29.44
N GLY A 530 0.00 -4.49 28.51
CA GLY A 530 1.40 -4.69 28.13
C GLY A 530 1.59 -5.97 27.31
N GLY A 531 2.76 -6.09 26.69
CA GLY A 531 3.11 -7.23 25.87
C GLY A 531 4.63 -7.40 25.75
N ARG A 532 5.04 -8.66 25.63
CA ARG A 532 6.41 -9.07 25.35
C ARG A 532 6.47 -9.71 23.98
N PHE A 533 7.41 -9.27 23.17
CA PHE A 533 7.60 -9.64 21.77
C PHE A 533 9.03 -10.12 21.53
N GLU A 534 9.21 -11.04 20.58
CA GLU A 534 10.52 -11.44 20.07
C GLU A 534 10.63 -11.02 18.60
N LEU A 535 11.59 -10.14 18.30
CA LEU A 535 11.79 -9.58 16.97
C LEU A 535 12.04 -10.65 15.92
N ARG A 536 12.81 -11.70 16.27
CA ARG A 536 13.19 -12.76 15.32
C ARG A 536 12.10 -13.81 15.10
N GLU A 537 10.92 -13.64 15.69
CA GLU A 537 9.70 -14.36 15.30
C GLU A 537 8.93 -13.62 14.18
N VAL A 538 9.18 -12.33 13.95
CA VAL A 538 8.56 -11.59 12.84
C VAL A 538 9.10 -12.16 11.51
N HIS A 539 8.20 -12.62 10.64
CA HIS A 539 8.60 -13.01 9.28
C HIS A 539 9.23 -11.81 8.57
N ASN A 540 10.47 -11.99 8.10
CA ASN A 540 11.25 -10.95 7.43
C ASN A 540 11.87 -11.51 6.16
N GLU A 541 11.63 -10.84 5.03
CA GLU A 541 12.21 -11.21 3.74
C GLU A 541 13.49 -10.43 3.42
N GLU A 542 13.77 -9.34 4.15
CA GLU A 542 14.97 -8.52 3.99
C GLU A 542 15.84 -8.61 5.25
N LEU A 543 16.68 -9.64 5.30
CA LEU A 543 17.43 -10.03 6.49
C LEU A 543 18.42 -8.98 7.00
N SER A 544 18.78 -8.00 6.17
CA SER A 544 19.65 -6.90 6.55
C SER A 544 18.99 -5.84 7.43
N MET A 545 17.67 -5.84 7.53
CA MET A 545 16.93 -4.81 8.26
C MET A 545 17.33 -4.74 9.75
N SER A 546 17.42 -3.51 10.26
CA SER A 546 17.62 -3.27 11.70
C SER A 546 16.34 -3.55 12.50
N PRO A 547 16.41 -3.64 13.85
CA PRO A 547 15.23 -3.76 14.69
C PRO A 547 14.17 -2.70 14.42
N MET A 548 14.60 -1.45 14.25
CA MET A 548 13.71 -0.33 13.92
C MET A 548 12.99 -0.59 12.60
N GLU A 549 13.71 -1.02 11.58
CA GLU A 549 13.14 -1.23 10.26
C GLU A 549 12.14 -2.39 10.27
N ILE A 550 12.45 -3.51 10.93
CA ILE A 550 11.55 -4.67 11.01
C ILE A 550 10.25 -4.27 11.72
N TRP A 551 10.36 -3.55 12.83
CA TRP A 551 9.21 -3.19 13.67
C TRP A 551 8.36 -2.05 13.10
N CYS A 552 8.99 -1.08 12.42
CA CYS A 552 8.34 0.15 11.95
C CYS A 552 8.03 0.16 10.44
N CYS A 553 8.43 -0.86 9.67
CA CYS A 553 8.09 -0.92 8.25
C CYS A 553 6.57 -0.94 8.03
N GLU A 554 6.12 -0.33 6.94
CA GLU A 554 4.72 -0.33 6.49
C GLU A 554 4.52 -1.35 5.36
N ALA A 555 5.24 -2.47 5.43
CA ALA A 555 5.00 -3.63 4.56
C ALA A 555 3.53 -4.04 4.63
N GLN A 556 2.95 -4.35 3.47
CA GLN A 556 1.51 -4.50 3.28
C GLN A 556 1.01 -5.92 3.57
N GLU A 557 -0.31 -6.08 3.47
CA GLU A 557 -1.00 -7.37 3.66
C GLU A 557 -0.75 -8.03 5.01
N ARG A 558 -0.61 -7.23 6.07
CA ARG A 558 -0.40 -7.70 7.44
C ARG A 558 -1.56 -7.35 8.35
N TYR A 559 -1.83 -8.25 9.28
CA TYR A 559 -2.75 -8.05 10.40
C TYR A 559 -2.09 -8.53 11.67
N VAL A 560 -2.44 -7.91 12.80
CA VAL A 560 -2.09 -8.42 14.13
C VAL A 560 -3.36 -8.84 14.87
N LEU A 561 -3.29 -9.99 15.54
CA LEU A 561 -4.40 -10.60 16.26
C LEU A 561 -3.99 -10.93 17.69
N ALA A 562 -4.92 -10.72 18.63
CA ALA A 562 -4.88 -11.32 19.94
C ALA A 562 -5.70 -12.62 19.91
N LEU A 563 -5.05 -13.75 20.17
CA LEU A 563 -5.67 -15.08 20.15
C LEU A 563 -5.74 -15.68 21.55
N ARG A 564 -6.82 -16.42 21.81
CA ARG A 564 -6.91 -17.29 22.99
C ARG A 564 -5.79 -18.33 22.96
N ARG A 565 -5.19 -18.60 24.11
CA ARG A 565 -3.98 -19.44 24.23
C ARG A 565 -4.19 -20.86 23.72
N GLU A 566 -5.35 -21.44 24.01
CA GLU A 566 -5.74 -22.78 23.59
C GLU A 566 -5.96 -22.94 22.08
N ALA A 567 -6.04 -21.84 21.32
CA ALA A 567 -6.37 -21.86 19.90
C ALA A 567 -5.15 -22.02 18.97
N ARG A 568 -3.91 -22.02 19.49
CA ARG A 568 -2.69 -22.03 18.69
C ARG A 568 -2.67 -23.12 17.61
N GLY A 569 -2.83 -24.40 18.00
CA GLY A 569 -2.75 -25.51 17.05
C GLY A 569 -3.83 -25.46 15.97
N PHE A 570 -5.07 -25.11 16.35
CA PHE A 570 -6.15 -24.89 15.38
C PHE A 570 -5.83 -23.74 14.41
N PHE A 571 -5.27 -22.64 14.92
CA PHE A 571 -4.97 -21.47 14.10
C PHE A 571 -3.80 -21.73 13.14
N GLU A 572 -2.76 -22.45 13.57
CA GLU A 572 -1.66 -22.91 12.71
C GLU A 572 -2.18 -23.83 11.59
N GLU A 573 -3.07 -24.78 11.90
CA GLU A 573 -3.70 -25.66 10.90
C GLU A 573 -4.56 -24.86 9.89
N LEU A 574 -5.35 -23.90 10.38
CA LEU A 574 -6.17 -23.04 9.53
C LEU A 574 -5.31 -22.18 8.59
N CYS A 575 -4.25 -21.56 9.12
CA CYS A 575 -3.30 -20.79 8.33
C CYS A 575 -2.60 -21.66 7.29
N ALA A 576 -2.17 -22.87 7.63
CA ALA A 576 -1.57 -23.82 6.68
C ALA A 576 -2.55 -24.21 5.56
N ARG A 577 -3.83 -24.46 5.89
CA ARG A 577 -4.89 -24.76 4.91
C ARG A 577 -5.11 -23.62 3.92
N GLU A 578 -5.16 -22.39 4.40
CA GLU A 578 -5.30 -21.18 3.57
C GLU A 578 -3.96 -20.72 2.97
N ARG A 579 -2.85 -21.40 3.30
CA ARG A 579 -1.47 -21.02 3.00
C ARG A 579 -1.15 -19.61 3.51
N CYS A 580 -1.86 -19.09 4.51
CA CYS A 580 -1.56 -17.79 5.07
C CYS A 580 -0.32 -17.89 5.99
N PRO A 581 0.75 -17.13 5.76
CA PRO A 581 1.88 -17.11 6.69
C PRO A 581 1.41 -16.61 8.06
N VAL A 582 1.89 -17.26 9.13
CA VAL A 582 1.53 -16.93 10.51
C VAL A 582 2.79 -16.93 11.38
N ALA A 583 2.90 -15.92 12.24
CA ALA A 583 4.00 -15.77 13.19
C ALA A 583 3.46 -15.42 14.58
N PHE A 584 3.84 -16.19 15.60
CA PHE A 584 3.50 -15.94 16.99
C PHE A 584 4.58 -15.03 17.60
N ILE A 585 4.40 -13.73 17.43
CA ILE A 585 5.44 -12.73 17.69
C ILE A 585 5.55 -12.31 19.15
N GLY A 586 4.57 -12.66 19.99
CA GLY A 586 4.59 -12.28 21.41
C GLY A 586 3.38 -12.75 22.21
N GLU A 587 3.29 -12.24 23.44
CA GLU A 587 2.19 -12.51 24.37
C GLU A 587 1.82 -11.28 25.21
N ALA A 588 0.56 -11.20 25.64
CA ALA A 588 0.09 -10.19 26.58
C ALA A 588 0.53 -10.53 28.01
N THR A 589 1.19 -9.60 28.71
CA THR A 589 1.91 -9.87 29.98
C THR A 589 1.13 -9.50 31.24
N GLY A 590 0.31 -8.44 31.20
CA GLY A 590 -0.42 -7.91 32.36
C GLY A 590 0.38 -6.96 33.25
N ASP A 591 1.64 -6.66 32.91
CA ASP A 591 2.52 -5.77 33.68
C ASP A 591 2.57 -4.32 33.15
N GLY A 592 1.84 -4.03 32.07
CA GLY A 592 1.79 -2.70 31.46
C GLY A 592 3.07 -2.28 30.73
N ARG A 593 4.04 -3.20 30.55
CA ARG A 593 5.27 -2.93 29.79
C ARG A 593 5.13 -3.36 28.34
N LEU A 594 5.80 -2.63 27.45
CA LEU A 594 6.07 -3.03 26.08
C LEU A 594 7.54 -3.42 25.97
N VAL A 595 7.79 -4.70 25.73
CA VAL A 595 9.14 -5.26 25.62
C VAL A 595 9.29 -5.94 24.27
N LEU A 596 10.32 -5.58 23.52
CA LEU A 596 10.74 -6.25 22.29
C LEU A 596 12.16 -6.74 22.50
N THR A 597 12.37 -8.06 22.47
CA THR A 597 13.70 -8.68 22.55
C THR A 597 14.23 -9.00 21.16
N ASP A 598 15.55 -9.04 21.04
CA ASP A 598 16.20 -9.50 19.82
C ASP A 598 17.28 -10.55 20.15
N ARG A 599 16.99 -11.81 19.86
CA ARG A 599 17.94 -12.92 20.08
C ARG A 599 19.20 -12.86 19.20
N GLN A 600 19.19 -12.12 18.10
CA GLN A 600 20.35 -11.99 17.19
C GLN A 600 21.46 -11.14 17.84
N PHE A 601 21.08 -10.08 18.54
CA PHE A 601 22.02 -9.15 19.21
C PHE A 601 22.03 -9.29 20.73
N ASN A 602 21.14 -10.12 21.29
CA ASN A 602 20.98 -10.35 22.72
C ASN A 602 20.72 -9.05 23.49
N ASP A 603 19.86 -8.19 22.92
CA ASP A 603 19.45 -6.90 23.46
C ASP A 603 17.91 -6.74 23.49
N SER A 604 17.44 -5.55 23.83
CA SER A 604 16.01 -5.21 23.86
C SER A 604 15.76 -3.89 23.14
N PRO A 605 15.43 -3.94 21.83
CA PRO A 605 15.16 -2.74 21.05
C PRO A 605 14.03 -1.87 21.61
N ILE A 606 13.10 -2.43 22.38
CA ILE A 606 12.07 -1.67 23.13
C ILE A 606 11.99 -2.21 24.55
N ASP A 607 12.02 -1.31 25.53
CA ASP A 607 11.70 -1.66 26.92
C ASP A 607 11.11 -0.47 27.69
N MET A 608 9.81 -0.21 27.55
CA MET A 608 9.15 0.95 28.15
C MET A 608 7.77 0.63 28.72
N ASP A 609 7.28 1.49 29.61
CA ASP A 609 5.86 1.49 29.99
C ASP A 609 5.03 1.93 28.77
N VAL A 610 3.97 1.18 28.44
CA VAL A 610 3.08 1.48 27.30
C VAL A 610 2.54 2.92 27.38
N LYS A 611 2.33 3.45 28.59
CA LYS A 611 1.86 4.83 28.83
C LYS A 611 2.86 5.89 28.38
N VAL A 612 4.15 5.58 28.28
CA VAL A 612 5.15 6.52 27.73
C VAL A 612 4.89 6.74 26.25
N LEU A 613 4.59 5.67 25.52
CA LEU A 613 4.24 5.76 24.10
C LEU A 613 2.91 6.49 23.86
N LEU A 614 1.92 6.19 24.71
CA LEU A 614 0.56 6.71 24.58
C LEU A 614 0.31 8.05 25.30
N GLY A 615 1.33 8.58 25.98
CA GLY A 615 1.27 9.85 26.71
C GLY A 615 0.72 10.99 25.86
N LYS A 616 -0.12 11.83 26.45
CA LYS A 616 -0.76 12.94 25.73
C LYS A 616 0.08 14.22 25.87
N PRO A 617 0.76 14.69 24.81
CA PRO A 617 1.29 16.05 24.81
C PRO A 617 0.13 17.07 24.91
N PRO A 618 0.41 18.33 25.29
CA PRO A 618 -0.61 19.37 25.40
C PRO A 618 -1.44 19.50 24.12
N ARG A 619 -2.74 19.77 24.29
CA ARG A 619 -3.67 19.91 23.17
C ARG A 619 -3.24 21.04 22.24
N MET A 620 -3.19 20.78 20.93
CA MET A 620 -2.89 21.79 19.90
C MET A 620 -3.92 22.93 19.94
N VAL A 621 -3.44 24.18 19.86
CA VAL A 621 -4.28 25.38 19.74
C VAL A 621 -4.03 26.04 18.38
N ARG A 622 -5.08 26.20 17.57
CA ARG A 622 -5.02 26.86 16.26
C ARG A 622 -5.69 28.23 16.32
N LYS A 623 -4.87 29.28 16.25
CA LYS A 623 -5.32 30.68 16.14
C LYS A 623 -5.35 31.08 14.66
N VAL A 624 -6.54 31.34 14.13
CA VAL A 624 -6.73 31.64 12.70
C VAL A 624 -7.65 32.86 12.51
N LYS A 625 -7.59 33.47 11.33
CA LYS A 625 -8.45 34.57 10.92
C LYS A 625 -9.23 34.20 9.66
N ARG A 626 -10.46 34.69 9.53
CA ARG A 626 -11.22 34.55 8.28
C ARG A 626 -10.62 35.43 7.20
N VAL A 627 -10.41 34.86 6.02
CA VAL A 627 -9.98 35.59 4.83
C VAL A 627 -11.15 35.63 3.86
N LYS A 628 -11.61 36.84 3.48
CA LYS A 628 -12.57 37.01 2.39
C LYS A 628 -11.80 37.09 1.09
N ALA A 629 -11.90 36.07 0.25
CA ALA A 629 -11.38 36.14 -1.11
C ALA A 629 -12.27 37.08 -1.95
N LYS A 630 -11.64 37.93 -2.77
CA LYS A 630 -12.33 38.67 -3.82
C LYS A 630 -12.32 37.81 -5.07
N HIS A 631 -13.49 37.46 -5.56
CA HIS A 631 -13.66 36.72 -6.81
C HIS A 631 -14.14 37.68 -7.89
N SER A 632 -13.61 37.54 -9.10
CA SER A 632 -14.12 38.26 -10.26
C SER A 632 -15.53 37.76 -10.59
N GLU A 633 -16.40 38.65 -11.08
CA GLU A 633 -17.70 38.22 -11.61
C GLU A 633 -17.50 37.29 -12.80
N LEU A 634 -18.43 36.33 -12.97
CA LEU A 634 -18.41 35.41 -14.10
C LEU A 634 -18.58 36.18 -15.41
N ASN A 635 -17.51 36.26 -16.19
CA ASN A 635 -17.53 36.91 -17.49
C ASN A 635 -17.93 35.90 -18.58
N LEU A 636 -19.14 36.05 -19.11
CA LEU A 636 -19.66 35.22 -20.21
C LEU A 636 -19.56 35.90 -21.58
N ALA A 637 -18.93 37.08 -21.67
CA ALA A 637 -18.75 37.77 -22.94
C ALA A 637 -17.98 36.89 -23.93
N GLY A 638 -18.57 36.65 -25.10
CA GLY A 638 -17.97 35.80 -26.15
C GLY A 638 -18.14 34.29 -25.94
N VAL A 639 -18.77 33.83 -24.85
CA VAL A 639 -19.05 32.41 -24.64
C VAL A 639 -20.30 32.01 -25.43
N LYS A 640 -20.13 31.18 -26.46
CA LYS A 640 -21.26 30.60 -27.21
C LYS A 640 -21.75 29.33 -26.52
N THR A 641 -23.07 29.13 -26.49
CA THR A 641 -23.70 27.98 -25.82
C THR A 641 -23.19 26.63 -26.32
N MET A 642 -23.10 26.45 -27.63
CA MET A 642 -22.62 25.18 -28.20
C MET A 642 -21.14 24.93 -27.91
N ASP A 643 -20.31 25.96 -27.95
CA ASP A 643 -18.89 25.85 -27.58
C ASP A 643 -18.75 25.48 -26.10
N ALA A 644 -19.55 26.09 -25.22
CA ALA A 644 -19.58 25.75 -23.80
C ALA A 644 -20.03 24.30 -23.57
N PHE A 645 -21.06 23.84 -24.29
CA PHE A 645 -21.54 22.46 -24.22
C PHE A 645 -20.45 21.45 -24.60
N PHE A 646 -19.76 21.64 -25.73
CA PHE A 646 -18.67 20.75 -26.13
C PHE A 646 -17.48 20.79 -25.17
N ARG A 647 -17.15 21.96 -24.61
CA ARG A 647 -16.11 22.07 -23.55
C ARG A 647 -16.49 21.29 -22.30
N LEU A 648 -17.76 21.36 -21.88
CA LEU A 648 -18.24 20.59 -20.73
C LEU A 648 -18.18 19.09 -20.98
N LEU A 649 -18.55 18.62 -22.18
CA LEU A 649 -18.42 17.20 -22.52
C LEU A 649 -16.96 16.71 -22.57
N ASN A 650 -16.02 17.59 -22.92
CA ASN A 650 -14.59 17.29 -22.93
C ASN A 650 -13.91 17.47 -21.54
N LEU A 651 -14.59 18.05 -20.56
CA LEU A 651 -14.04 18.16 -19.21
C LEU A 651 -13.97 16.77 -18.60
N PRO A 652 -12.79 16.24 -18.21
CA PRO A 652 -12.67 14.87 -17.72
C PRO A 652 -13.55 14.57 -16.50
N THR A 653 -13.89 15.60 -15.71
CA THR A 653 -14.87 15.51 -14.62
C THR A 653 -16.27 15.08 -15.09
N ILE A 654 -16.72 15.52 -16.27
CA ILE A 654 -18.06 15.24 -16.84
C ILE A 654 -18.02 14.11 -17.87
N ALA A 655 -16.93 14.00 -18.64
CA ALA A 655 -16.76 13.04 -19.73
C ALA A 655 -17.02 11.58 -19.32
N ASP A 656 -17.14 10.68 -20.31
CA ASP A 656 -17.29 9.24 -20.09
C ASP A 656 -16.18 8.66 -19.19
N LYS A 657 -16.54 7.72 -18.31
CA LYS A 657 -15.63 7.13 -17.31
C LYS A 657 -15.28 5.68 -17.58
N THR A 658 -15.55 5.15 -18.78
CA THR A 658 -15.34 3.73 -19.11
C THR A 658 -13.94 3.24 -18.75
N PHE A 659 -12.90 4.04 -19.00
CA PHE A 659 -11.51 3.68 -18.69
C PHE A 659 -11.22 3.43 -17.19
N LEU A 660 -12.03 4.00 -16.29
CA LEU A 660 -11.96 3.75 -14.83
C LEU A 660 -12.85 2.59 -14.39
N VAL A 661 -13.88 2.28 -15.18
CA VAL A 661 -14.93 1.32 -14.81
C VAL A 661 -14.57 -0.09 -15.29
N THR A 662 -14.17 -0.25 -16.56
CA THR A 662 -14.00 -1.59 -17.17
C THR A 662 -12.72 -2.30 -16.76
N ILE A 663 -11.76 -1.57 -16.20
CA ILE A 663 -10.53 -2.14 -15.65
C ILE A 663 -10.75 -2.89 -14.34
N ALA A 664 -11.85 -2.62 -13.64
CA ALA A 664 -12.19 -3.22 -12.35
C ALA A 664 -13.35 -4.21 -12.48
N ASP A 665 -13.31 -5.28 -11.68
CA ASP A 665 -14.38 -6.26 -11.54
C ASP A 665 -15.64 -5.58 -10.94
N ARG A 666 -16.81 -5.97 -11.44
CA ARG A 666 -18.13 -5.46 -11.03
C ARG A 666 -19.15 -6.57 -10.81
N SER A 667 -18.71 -7.81 -10.63
CA SER A 667 -19.56 -9.00 -10.63
C SER A 667 -19.14 -10.06 -9.61
N VAL A 668 -17.86 -10.11 -9.22
CA VAL A 668 -17.36 -11.01 -8.18
C VAL A 668 -18.20 -10.83 -6.92
N THR A 669 -18.46 -11.94 -6.21
CA THR A 669 -19.50 -12.20 -5.19
C THR A 669 -20.87 -12.66 -5.70
N GLY A 670 -21.30 -12.29 -6.92
CA GLY A 670 -22.66 -12.57 -7.39
C GLY A 670 -23.76 -11.83 -6.61
N LEU A 671 -23.41 -10.82 -5.81
CA LEU A 671 -24.33 -10.02 -5.01
C LEU A 671 -24.50 -8.59 -5.56
N VAL A 672 -23.87 -8.25 -6.69
CA VAL A 672 -23.99 -6.93 -7.30
C VAL A 672 -25.35 -6.79 -8.00
N ALA A 673 -26.17 -5.86 -7.52
CA ALA A 673 -27.48 -5.55 -8.11
C ALA A 673 -27.42 -4.33 -9.04
N ARG A 674 -26.60 -3.32 -8.71
CA ARG A 674 -26.36 -2.14 -9.53
C ARG A 674 -24.87 -1.79 -9.56
N ASP A 675 -24.26 -1.97 -10.72
CA ASP A 675 -22.95 -1.42 -11.06
C ASP A 675 -23.08 -0.09 -11.84
N GLN A 676 -21.95 0.48 -12.23
CA GLN A 676 -21.86 1.75 -12.97
C GLN A 676 -22.54 1.71 -14.35
N MET A 677 -22.55 0.56 -15.03
CA MET A 677 -22.99 0.44 -16.43
C MET A 677 -24.51 0.27 -16.55
N VAL A 678 -25.20 1.20 -17.19
CA VAL A 678 -26.67 1.26 -17.25
C VAL A 678 -27.20 0.92 -18.63
N GLY A 679 -28.25 0.09 -18.64
CA GLY A 679 -29.07 -0.20 -19.81
C GLY A 679 -28.38 -1.05 -20.88
N PRO A 680 -29.05 -1.30 -22.02
CA PRO A 680 -28.52 -2.17 -23.09
C PRO A 680 -27.21 -1.68 -23.71
N TYR A 681 -26.93 -0.38 -23.61
CA TYR A 681 -25.72 0.24 -24.13
C TYR A 681 -24.56 0.26 -23.13
N GLN A 682 -24.78 -0.19 -21.89
CA GLN A 682 -23.76 -0.25 -20.84
C GLN A 682 -23.03 1.10 -20.64
N LEU A 683 -23.80 2.18 -20.52
CA LEU A 683 -23.24 3.52 -20.29
C LEU A 683 -22.87 3.69 -18.81
N PRO A 684 -21.66 4.16 -18.45
CA PRO A 684 -21.24 4.34 -17.06
C PRO A 684 -21.92 5.54 -16.39
N ALA A 685 -23.22 5.43 -16.12
CA ALA A 685 -24.09 6.54 -15.72
C ALA A 685 -24.97 6.22 -14.49
N ALA A 686 -24.70 5.14 -13.75
CA ALA A 686 -25.43 4.88 -12.50
C ALA A 686 -25.00 5.85 -11.40
N ASP A 687 -25.97 6.44 -10.70
CA ASP A 687 -25.72 7.42 -9.63
C ASP A 687 -25.24 6.77 -8.30
N CYS A 688 -25.52 5.49 -8.10
CA CYS A 688 -25.15 4.75 -6.90
C CYS A 688 -24.85 3.28 -7.19
N ALA A 689 -24.13 2.65 -6.26
CA ALA A 689 -23.93 1.22 -6.22
C ALA A 689 -24.97 0.55 -5.32
N VAL A 690 -25.41 -0.65 -5.69
CA VAL A 690 -26.31 -1.49 -4.87
C VAL A 690 -25.81 -2.92 -4.85
N THR A 691 -25.67 -3.49 -3.65
CA THR A 691 -25.37 -4.90 -3.43
C THR A 691 -26.49 -5.55 -2.61
N MET A 692 -26.71 -6.86 -2.80
CA MET A 692 -27.62 -7.64 -1.97
C MET A 692 -26.87 -8.19 -0.75
N MET A 693 -27.55 -8.33 0.38
CA MET A 693 -26.97 -8.91 1.60
C MET A 693 -26.81 -10.43 1.56
N GLY A 694 -27.42 -11.11 0.57
CA GLY A 694 -27.30 -12.56 0.42
C GLY A 694 -28.12 -13.09 -0.76
N TYR A 695 -27.88 -14.35 -1.12
CA TYR A 695 -28.43 -14.98 -2.33
C TYR A 695 -29.93 -15.35 -2.25
N LYS A 696 -30.56 -15.17 -1.09
CA LYS A 696 -31.99 -15.49 -0.84
C LYS A 696 -32.78 -14.30 -0.30
N THR A 697 -32.28 -13.07 -0.52
CA THR A 697 -32.91 -11.85 -0.02
C THR A 697 -32.83 -10.73 -1.05
N LEU A 698 -33.75 -9.77 -0.93
CA LEU A 698 -33.75 -8.50 -1.68
C LEU A 698 -33.29 -7.33 -0.80
N ASN A 699 -32.95 -7.57 0.47
CA ASN A 699 -32.34 -6.56 1.32
C ASN A 699 -30.91 -6.29 0.85
N GLY A 700 -30.53 -5.01 0.78
CA GLY A 700 -29.22 -4.54 0.33
C GLY A 700 -28.65 -3.49 1.27
#